data_AF-A0A7Y2DVV7-F1
#
_entry.id   AF-A0A7Y2DVV7-F1
#
_cell.length_a   1.000
_cell.length_b   1.000
_cell.length_c   1.000
_cell.angle_alpha   90.00
_cell.angle_beta   90.00
_cell.angle_gamma   90.00
#
_symmetry.space_group_name_H-M   'P 1'
#
loop_
_entity.id
_entity.type
_entity.pdbx_description
1 polymer ?
#
loop_
_entity_poly.entity_id
_entity_poly.type
_entity_poly.pdbx_seq_one_letter_code
_entity_poly.pdbx_strand_id
1 'polypeptide(L)'
;MKLSPTEIYKNKKIFFIGGTGFVGKVTLSMLLNNFPDVGKVYMIVRARNEEESLNRFWNSVVPSPTFDPLREKYGEGFEEFIREKVVPVNGDVSADFLGMEEAQAKEIMSGCDVIINSAGNVTFNPPLESALRTNVTGTNNVLGLARMMKRPCLVHVSTCFVAGKRSGSIWENEPVVGYFPRKNELVGTTFDVNQEIEDCARISEQARSEADDAVNIAKFRESARDRLREEGRNLDDEKAIKSAIFRERKMWIRERTTELGEERADYWGWTNIYTYSKSLAEQIVAQQDDIVKTVVRPSIVESSVSYPFPGWNEGFTTTAPLILIALRGQPIIPVNEKLVLDIVPVDMVAGAMLGAAMEAMVNDEPELVYQAATGDSNPNDMKRIVGLVGLYKREHFKKKDAGNSLVNRFHKMVETSPATQKAYERTSTPMLNSLAKTANTLLEKATPEWGGGRIGDIVTDVKKSVDEFERTTQETMDAFEMFKPFMVDNEYNYRSENVRELMSRVKKSEKNLLPWSPDKIDWYEYWLKIHFPGLRKWVLPQLEEDLKAIERRDYTYKDLADLFDTATKRFPTRVSMKIERNGRLEQYTYEDVRELALRAAGFLAKYGIKEDDRVILFSHNMPEWGLTYFGIIKAGATAIPIDPASTVNEIVSFAAAGEASAIVISPKLLEENPELKDRFKKEKLKVKIYTFEDVFEMPSENEEAKRLALLPNRIVATSPASLIFTSGTTGTPKAVMLSHKNFTSMVSMLSSVLEMSVEDGVLSVLPMHHTFEFSAGFLTPFTNGTQMRYLEELSSDELARAIENGHVTGMVGVPALWEMLHRRIKTRLRDRGDWIADIADNVIDFNAWL
;
A
#
# COMPACT_ATOMS: atom_id res chain seq x y z
N MET A 1 49.64 7.05 10.16
CA MET A 1 49.32 5.92 11.06
C MET A 1 48.26 5.06 10.37
N LYS A 2 48.24 3.73 10.53
CA LYS A 2 47.13 2.90 10.00
C LYS A 2 45.97 2.90 10.99
N LEU A 3 44.75 3.08 10.51
CA LEU A 3 43.51 3.13 11.28
C LEU A 3 43.02 1.73 11.61
N SER A 4 42.54 1.53 12.84
CA SER A 4 42.03 0.25 13.31
C SER A 4 40.57 0.41 13.69
N PRO A 5 39.61 0.06 12.82
CA PRO A 5 38.20 0.28 13.12
C PRO A 5 37.77 -0.44 14.40
N THR A 6 38.29 -1.63 14.69
CA THR A 6 38.00 -2.37 15.94
C THR A 6 38.36 -1.56 17.19
N GLU A 7 39.59 -1.00 17.24
CA GLU A 7 40.03 -0.20 18.38
C GLU A 7 39.31 1.16 18.46
N ILE A 8 39.01 1.76 17.30
CA ILE A 8 38.36 3.07 17.24
C ILE A 8 36.91 2.98 17.70
N TYR A 9 36.16 1.95 17.28
CA TYR A 9 34.75 1.75 17.65
C TYR A 9 34.54 1.20 19.06
N LYS A 10 35.59 0.66 19.68
CA LYS A 10 35.52 0.07 21.01
C LYS A 10 34.99 1.08 22.05
N ASN A 11 33.93 0.69 22.76
CA ASN A 11 33.22 1.48 23.76
C ASN A 11 32.64 2.82 23.27
N LYS A 12 32.58 3.04 21.95
CA LYS A 12 32.02 4.27 21.38
C LYS A 12 30.51 4.28 21.47
N LYS A 13 29.95 5.47 21.71
CA LYS A 13 28.50 5.70 21.67
C LYS A 13 28.14 6.46 20.40
N ILE A 14 27.22 5.89 19.63
CA ILE A 14 26.84 6.41 18.31
C ILE A 14 25.38 6.85 18.36
N PHE A 15 25.10 8.05 17.87
CA PHE A 15 23.73 8.49 17.65
C PHE A 15 23.38 8.30 16.18
N PHE A 16 22.44 7.41 15.88
CA PHE A 16 22.14 6.97 14.53
C PHE A 16 20.72 7.38 14.10
N ILE A 17 20.66 8.26 13.10
CA ILE A 17 19.43 8.74 12.50
C ILE A 17 19.28 8.09 11.12
N GLY A 18 18.08 7.60 10.80
CA GLY A 18 17.82 6.91 9.53
C GLY A 18 18.09 5.40 9.55
N GLY A 19 18.32 4.81 10.73
CA GLY A 19 18.56 3.36 10.89
C GLY A 19 17.39 2.45 10.49
N THR A 20 16.19 3.01 10.24
CA THR A 20 15.01 2.26 9.77
C THR A 20 14.97 2.06 8.26
N GLY A 21 15.75 2.84 7.49
CA GLY A 21 15.81 2.74 6.03
C GLY A 21 16.72 1.61 5.54
N PHE A 22 16.67 1.33 4.24
CA PHE A 22 17.44 0.25 3.60
C PHE A 22 18.95 0.31 3.93
N VAL A 23 19.63 1.39 3.57
CA VAL A 23 21.06 1.58 3.87
C VAL A 23 21.30 1.60 5.38
N GLY A 24 20.44 2.28 6.13
CA GLY A 24 20.56 2.42 7.58
C GLY A 24 20.55 1.09 8.33
N LYS A 25 19.66 0.15 7.95
CA LYS A 25 19.60 -1.19 8.53
C LYS A 25 20.87 -1.99 8.25
N VAL A 26 21.38 -1.93 7.02
CA VAL A 26 22.63 -2.62 6.64
C VAL A 26 23.81 -2.06 7.42
N THR A 27 23.91 -0.73 7.54
CA THR A 27 24.95 -0.07 8.36
C THR A 27 24.85 -0.44 9.83
N LEU A 28 23.64 -0.44 10.42
CA LEU A 28 23.45 -0.81 11.84
C LEU A 28 23.87 -2.25 12.10
N SER A 29 23.38 -3.18 11.28
CA SER A 29 23.70 -4.59 11.43
C SER A 29 25.20 -4.84 11.23
N MET A 30 25.81 -4.21 10.21
CA MET A 30 27.25 -4.32 9.94
C MET A 30 28.09 -3.78 11.11
N LEU A 31 27.73 -2.62 11.66
CA LEU A 31 28.38 -2.04 12.83
C LEU A 31 28.37 -3.02 14.01
N LEU A 32 27.20 -3.56 14.36
CA LEU A 32 27.03 -4.48 15.47
C LEU A 32 27.72 -5.83 15.24
N ASN A 33 27.73 -6.32 14.00
CA ASN A 33 28.33 -7.60 13.64
C ASN A 33 29.87 -7.54 13.65
N ASN A 34 30.42 -6.49 13.04
CA ASN A 34 31.85 -6.34 12.81
C ASN A 34 32.56 -5.70 14.00
N PHE A 35 31.85 -4.90 14.81
CA PHE A 35 32.39 -4.19 15.97
C PHE A 35 31.53 -4.44 17.22
N PRO A 36 31.45 -5.68 17.73
CA PRO A 36 30.58 -6.04 18.85
C PRO A 36 30.95 -5.34 20.17
N ASP A 37 32.18 -4.84 20.29
CA ASP A 37 32.65 -4.05 21.44
C ASP A 37 32.24 -2.58 21.39
N VAL A 38 31.40 -2.17 20.41
CA VAL A 38 30.77 -0.85 20.42
C VAL A 38 29.94 -0.68 21.70
N GLY A 39 29.94 0.54 22.26
CA GLY A 39 29.31 0.83 23.54
C GLY A 39 27.78 0.79 23.45
N LYS A 40 27.18 1.86 22.92
CA LYS A 40 25.73 2.00 22.73
C LYS A 40 25.42 2.70 21.41
N VAL A 41 24.36 2.26 20.74
CA VAL A 41 23.81 2.93 19.56
C VAL A 41 22.43 3.47 19.91
N TYR A 42 22.31 4.79 20.00
CA TYR A 42 21.02 5.45 20.16
C TYR A 42 20.40 5.64 18.79
N MET A 43 19.34 4.90 18.49
CA MET A 43 18.75 4.86 17.16
C MET A 43 17.40 5.56 17.12
N ILE A 44 17.25 6.54 16.23
CA ILE A 44 15.98 7.25 16.06
C ILE A 44 14.97 6.38 15.30
N VAL A 45 13.79 6.19 15.91
CA VAL A 45 12.65 5.48 15.34
C VAL A 45 11.43 6.39 15.40
N ARG A 46 11.00 6.87 14.23
CA ARG A 46 9.86 7.79 14.13
C ARG A 46 8.55 7.06 14.42
N ALA A 47 7.83 7.47 15.45
CA ALA A 47 6.46 7.04 15.76
C ALA A 47 5.68 8.15 16.46
N ARG A 48 4.40 7.93 16.82
CA ARG A 48 3.60 8.94 17.52
C ARG A 48 3.98 9.09 18.99
N ASN A 49 4.47 8.01 19.59
CA ASN A 49 4.87 7.94 20.98
C ASN A 49 5.98 6.88 21.15
N GLU A 50 6.53 6.81 22.36
CA GLU A 50 7.64 5.93 22.69
C GLU A 50 7.28 4.44 22.56
N GLU A 51 6.09 4.03 23.00
CA GLU A 51 5.62 2.64 22.90
C GLU A 51 5.53 2.17 21.43
N GLU A 52 4.93 2.98 20.55
CA GLU A 52 4.87 2.69 19.11
C GLU A 52 6.28 2.63 18.49
N SER A 53 7.22 3.46 18.95
CA SER A 53 8.59 3.46 18.44
C SER A 53 9.33 2.17 18.81
N LEU A 54 9.16 1.69 20.04
CA LEU A 54 9.72 0.43 20.52
C LEU A 54 9.10 -0.76 19.79
N ASN A 55 7.78 -0.77 19.63
CA ASN A 55 7.06 -1.79 18.88
C ASN A 55 7.52 -1.82 17.41
N ARG A 56 7.68 -0.66 16.77
CA ARG A 56 8.20 -0.58 15.40
C ARG A 56 9.63 -1.11 15.30
N PHE A 57 10.49 -0.80 16.27
CA PHE A 57 11.85 -1.32 16.30
C PHE A 57 11.86 -2.86 16.38
N TRP A 58 11.16 -3.45 17.35
CA TRP A 58 11.17 -4.89 17.58
C TRP A 58 10.36 -5.71 16.57
N ASN A 59 9.29 -5.15 16.00
CA ASN A 59 8.39 -5.88 15.10
C ASN A 59 8.63 -5.59 13.62
N SER A 60 9.38 -4.53 13.27
CA SER A 60 9.61 -4.16 11.86
C SER A 60 11.08 -3.99 11.49
N VAL A 61 11.93 -3.47 12.40
CA VAL A 61 13.36 -3.27 12.11
C VAL A 61 14.15 -4.54 12.42
N VAL A 62 14.10 -4.98 13.68
CA VAL A 62 14.86 -6.13 14.16
C VAL A 62 14.53 -7.41 13.39
N PRO A 63 13.28 -7.72 12.96
CA PRO A 63 12.96 -8.93 12.18
C PRO A 63 13.48 -8.93 10.73
N SER A 64 14.04 -7.82 10.25
CA SER A 64 14.60 -7.76 8.91
C SER A 64 15.69 -8.84 8.70
N PRO A 65 15.76 -9.48 7.52
CA PRO A 65 16.84 -10.38 7.15
C PRO A 65 18.24 -9.75 7.23
N THR A 66 18.33 -8.42 7.25
CA THR A 66 19.62 -7.73 7.46
C THR A 66 20.33 -8.13 8.76
N PHE A 67 19.57 -8.54 9.77
CA PHE A 67 20.10 -8.99 11.06
C PHE A 67 20.38 -10.51 11.11
N ASP A 68 20.16 -11.27 10.03
CA ASP A 68 20.42 -12.73 9.99
C ASP A 68 21.85 -13.10 10.41
N PRO A 69 22.91 -12.39 9.96
CA PRO A 69 24.28 -12.71 10.41
C PRO A 69 24.46 -12.60 11.93
N LEU A 70 23.76 -11.64 12.58
CA LEU A 70 23.78 -11.49 14.03
C LEU A 70 22.95 -12.59 14.70
N ARG A 71 21.80 -12.97 14.14
CA ARG A 71 21.00 -14.09 14.65
C ARG A 71 21.75 -15.40 14.61
N GLU A 72 22.45 -15.66 13.51
CA GLU A 72 23.30 -16.85 13.35
C GLU A 72 24.46 -16.84 14.35
N LYS A 73 25.07 -15.67 14.58
CA LYS A 73 26.21 -15.51 15.49
C LYS A 73 25.84 -15.66 16.97
N TYR A 74 24.70 -15.15 17.39
CA TYR A 74 24.31 -15.08 18.81
C TYR A 74 23.22 -16.10 19.22
N GLY A 75 22.52 -16.73 18.27
CA GLY A 75 21.47 -17.71 18.54
C GLY A 75 20.41 -17.14 19.48
N GLU A 76 20.13 -17.84 20.58
CA GLU A 76 19.17 -17.42 21.61
C GLU A 76 19.55 -16.09 22.30
N GLY A 77 20.84 -15.74 22.33
CA GLY A 77 21.35 -14.49 22.90
C GLY A 77 21.20 -13.26 21.99
N PHE A 78 20.67 -13.41 20.78
CA PHE A 78 20.56 -12.33 19.81
C PHE A 78 19.75 -11.13 20.34
N GLU A 79 18.57 -11.37 20.89
CA GLU A 79 17.73 -10.27 21.39
C GLU A 79 18.35 -9.55 22.58
N GLU A 80 18.99 -10.30 23.49
CA GLU A 80 19.71 -9.73 24.64
C GLU A 80 20.85 -8.83 24.17
N PHE A 81 21.64 -9.30 23.19
CA PHE A 81 22.70 -8.49 22.59
C PHE A 81 22.15 -7.20 21.94
N ILE A 82 21.04 -7.27 21.19
CA ILE A 82 20.43 -6.07 20.61
C ILE A 82 19.91 -5.11 21.70
N ARG A 83 19.28 -5.61 22.78
CA ARG A 83 18.87 -4.79 23.94
C ARG A 83 20.07 -4.16 24.64
N GLU A 84 21.18 -4.87 24.71
CA GLU A 84 22.42 -4.38 25.28
C GLU A 84 23.04 -3.29 24.40
N LYS A 85 23.04 -3.42 23.07
CA LYS A 85 23.76 -2.48 22.21
C LYS A 85 22.92 -1.33 21.67
N VAL A 86 21.63 -1.53 21.44
CA VAL A 86 20.77 -0.54 20.75
C VAL A 86 19.72 0.01 21.71
N VAL A 87 19.62 1.34 21.75
CA VAL A 87 18.58 2.07 22.47
C VAL A 87 17.70 2.79 21.44
N PRO A 88 16.50 2.29 21.14
CA PRO A 88 15.55 2.99 20.28
C PRO A 88 15.09 4.27 20.98
N VAL A 89 15.10 5.38 20.24
CA VAL A 89 14.66 6.71 20.71
C VAL A 89 13.55 7.18 19.79
N ASN A 90 12.38 7.49 20.35
CA ASN A 90 11.30 8.09 19.56
C ASN A 90 11.71 9.50 19.12
N GLY A 91 11.65 9.77 17.82
CA GLY A 91 11.98 11.09 17.34
C GLY A 91 11.68 11.36 15.87
N ASP A 92 11.52 12.63 15.54
CA ASP A 92 11.31 13.16 14.19
C ASP A 92 12.35 14.23 13.90
N VAL A 93 13.12 14.05 12.83
CA VAL A 93 14.20 14.97 12.44
C VAL A 93 13.70 16.40 12.25
N SER A 94 12.44 16.59 11.84
CA SER A 94 11.89 17.93 11.62
C SER A 94 11.54 18.70 12.89
N ALA A 95 11.54 18.06 14.07
CA ALA A 95 11.25 18.70 15.34
C ALA A 95 12.53 19.14 16.06
N ASP A 96 12.42 20.19 16.87
CA ASP A 96 13.51 20.64 17.75
C ASP A 96 13.96 19.49 18.66
N PHE A 97 15.27 19.33 18.82
CA PHE A 97 15.90 18.20 19.53
C PHE A 97 15.38 16.83 19.08
N LEU A 98 14.92 16.72 17.83
CA LEU A 98 14.30 15.53 17.26
C LEU A 98 13.01 15.08 17.99
N GLY A 99 12.36 15.98 18.72
CA GLY A 99 11.16 15.70 19.51
C GLY A 99 11.44 15.16 20.92
N MET A 100 12.71 15.09 21.34
CA MET A 100 13.10 14.79 22.72
C MET A 100 12.98 16.04 23.61
N GLU A 101 12.85 15.84 24.92
CA GLU A 101 13.06 16.93 25.86
C GLU A 101 14.53 17.38 25.84
N GLU A 102 14.80 18.68 25.95
CA GLU A 102 16.16 19.24 25.87
C GLU A 102 17.12 18.60 26.89
N ALA A 103 16.64 18.32 28.11
CA ALA A 103 17.43 17.67 29.15
C ALA A 103 17.86 16.25 28.75
N GLN A 104 16.94 15.47 28.18
CA GLN A 104 17.21 14.12 27.66
C GLN A 104 18.18 14.18 26.48
N ALA A 105 17.95 15.09 25.53
CA ALA A 105 18.83 15.28 24.38
C ALA A 105 20.26 15.60 24.82
N LYS A 106 20.43 16.51 25.78
CA LYS A 106 21.73 16.90 26.34
C LYS A 106 22.41 15.74 27.06
N GLU A 107 21.67 14.95 27.84
CA GLU A 107 22.20 13.76 28.50
C GLU A 107 22.78 12.77 27.49
N ILE A 108 22.00 12.40 26.46
CA ILE A 108 22.42 11.44 25.43
C ILE A 108 23.61 12.00 24.64
N MET A 109 23.54 13.26 24.18
CA MET A 109 24.57 13.86 23.32
C MET A 109 25.90 14.07 24.05
N SER A 110 25.87 14.42 25.34
CA SER A 110 27.11 14.56 26.13
C SER A 110 27.94 13.27 26.23
N GLY A 111 27.31 12.12 26.00
CA GLY A 111 27.95 10.81 25.99
C GLY A 111 28.30 10.27 24.61
N CYS A 112 27.78 10.86 23.52
CA CYS A 112 27.99 10.36 22.16
C CYS A 112 29.33 10.83 21.56
N ASP A 113 29.94 9.98 20.74
CA ASP A 113 31.21 10.24 20.05
C ASP A 113 31.02 10.70 18.60
N VAL A 114 29.94 10.26 17.93
CA VAL A 114 29.62 10.63 16.55
C VAL A 114 28.11 10.52 16.28
N ILE A 115 27.58 11.45 15.50
CA ILE A 115 26.24 11.35 14.90
C ILE A 115 26.39 10.82 13.47
N ILE A 116 25.66 9.75 13.13
CA ILE A 116 25.47 9.32 11.74
C ILE A 116 24.07 9.73 11.32
N ASN A 117 23.97 10.73 10.45
CA ASN A 117 22.71 11.23 9.92
C ASN A 117 22.45 10.66 8.52
N SER A 118 21.68 9.56 8.47
CA SER A 118 21.17 8.94 7.24
C SER A 118 19.68 9.20 7.04
N ALA A 119 19.14 10.28 7.64
CA ALA A 119 17.76 10.69 7.41
C ALA A 119 17.61 11.32 6.02
N GLY A 120 16.50 11.02 5.35
CA GLY A 120 16.12 11.72 4.12
C GLY A 120 14.78 11.25 3.59
N ASN A 121 14.08 12.17 2.92
CA ASN A 121 13.00 11.80 2.01
C ASN A 121 13.60 11.42 0.66
N VAL A 122 13.42 10.18 0.22
CA VAL A 122 14.00 9.64 -1.02
C VAL A 122 12.99 9.59 -2.18
N THR A 123 11.78 10.11 -1.99
CA THR A 123 10.85 10.36 -3.09
C THR A 123 11.50 11.38 -4.04
N PHE A 124 11.41 11.18 -5.36
CA PHE A 124 12.03 12.07 -6.35
C PHE A 124 11.45 13.50 -6.30
N ASN A 125 10.12 13.62 -6.34
CA ASN A 125 9.39 14.90 -6.33
C ASN A 125 8.36 14.96 -5.18
N PRO A 126 8.80 15.04 -3.92
CA PRO A 126 7.91 15.36 -2.81
C PRO A 126 7.52 16.84 -2.88
N PRO A 127 6.38 17.25 -2.29
CA PRO A 127 6.08 18.66 -2.13
C PRO A 127 7.25 19.39 -1.46
N LEU A 128 7.64 20.55 -2.03
CA LEU A 128 8.86 21.29 -1.68
C LEU A 128 9.01 21.49 -0.16
N GLU A 129 7.94 21.91 0.52
CA GLU A 129 7.90 22.10 1.97
C GLU A 129 8.26 20.81 2.73
N SER A 130 7.78 19.65 2.26
CA SER A 130 8.09 18.36 2.87
C SER A 130 9.55 17.98 2.67
N ALA A 131 10.12 18.27 1.49
CA ALA A 131 11.54 18.03 1.20
C ALA A 131 12.44 18.88 2.12
N LEU A 132 12.16 20.18 2.22
CA LEU A 132 12.91 21.12 3.04
C LEU A 132 12.78 20.82 4.53
N ARG A 133 11.57 20.51 5.00
CA ARG A 133 11.34 20.18 6.41
C ARG A 133 12.18 18.97 6.87
N THR A 134 12.32 17.94 6.03
CA THR A 134 13.13 16.76 6.39
C THR A 134 14.62 16.96 6.13
N ASN A 135 15.01 17.43 4.95
CA ASN A 135 16.42 17.46 4.54
C ASN A 135 17.15 18.74 5.01
N VAL A 136 16.46 19.88 5.12
CA VAL A 136 17.06 21.17 5.47
C VAL A 136 16.83 21.50 6.94
N THR A 137 15.57 21.70 7.36
CA THR A 137 15.24 21.97 8.77
C THR A 137 15.72 20.82 9.66
N GLY A 138 15.51 19.58 9.23
CA GLY A 138 16.00 18.43 9.97
C GLY A 138 17.51 18.40 10.13
N THR A 139 18.27 18.80 9.11
CA THR A 139 19.73 18.89 9.21
C THR A 139 20.16 19.98 10.20
N ASN A 140 19.49 21.14 10.22
CA ASN A 140 19.72 22.17 11.24
C ASN A 140 19.47 21.66 12.67
N ASN A 141 18.40 20.89 12.88
CA ASN A 141 18.10 20.30 14.19
C ASN A 141 19.20 19.30 14.62
N VAL A 142 19.71 18.50 13.68
CA VAL A 142 20.82 17.58 13.92
C VAL A 142 22.11 18.32 14.25
N LEU A 143 22.40 19.44 13.58
CA LEU A 143 23.54 20.31 13.93
C LEU A 143 23.40 20.90 15.34
N GLY A 144 22.18 21.28 15.73
CA GLY A 144 21.86 21.68 17.10
C GLY A 144 22.20 20.60 18.13
N LEU A 145 21.85 19.33 17.85
CA LEU A 145 22.21 18.20 18.70
C LEU A 145 23.73 17.93 18.71
N ALA A 146 24.40 18.03 17.57
CA ALA A 146 25.85 17.81 17.47
C ALA A 146 26.63 18.74 18.42
N ARG A 147 26.18 19.99 18.57
CA ARG A 147 26.78 20.98 19.49
C ARG A 147 26.62 20.65 20.96
N MET A 148 25.71 19.74 21.32
CA MET A 148 25.55 19.26 22.70
C MET A 148 26.57 18.18 23.08
N MET A 149 27.31 17.65 22.09
CA MET A 149 28.36 16.66 22.32
C MET A 149 29.60 17.31 22.95
N LYS A 150 30.39 16.50 23.67
CA LYS A 150 31.70 16.96 24.19
C LYS A 150 32.67 17.33 23.06
N ARG A 151 32.61 16.57 21.97
CA ARG A 151 33.30 16.84 20.71
C ARG A 151 32.26 16.72 19.60
N PRO A 152 31.72 17.84 19.09
CA PRO A 152 30.75 17.83 18.02
C PRO A 152 31.29 17.12 16.78
N CYS A 153 30.65 16.01 16.38
CA CYS A 153 31.09 15.18 15.27
C CYS A 153 29.89 14.62 14.50
N LEU A 154 29.83 14.91 13.20
CA LEU A 154 28.71 14.57 12.31
C LEU A 154 29.18 13.92 11.01
N VAL A 155 28.61 12.75 10.70
CA VAL A 155 28.63 12.14 9.38
C VAL A 155 27.25 12.32 8.75
N HIS A 156 27.15 13.09 7.68
CA HIS A 156 25.90 13.32 6.96
C HIS A 156 25.83 12.49 5.68
N VAL A 157 24.71 11.83 5.41
CA VAL A 157 24.50 11.07 4.18
C VAL A 157 23.70 11.89 3.18
N SER A 158 24.35 12.22 2.07
CA SER A 158 23.81 12.95 0.93
C SER A 158 23.64 11.98 -0.26
N THR A 159 23.88 12.42 -1.49
CA THR A 159 23.86 11.59 -2.70
C THR A 159 24.83 12.15 -3.75
N CYS A 160 25.41 11.31 -4.61
CA CYS A 160 26.25 11.78 -5.73
C CYS A 160 25.48 12.70 -6.69
N PHE A 161 24.16 12.52 -6.78
CA PHE A 161 23.30 13.25 -7.71
C PHE A 161 23.04 14.72 -7.33
N VAL A 162 23.58 15.22 -6.21
CA VAL A 162 23.65 16.67 -5.93
C VAL A 162 24.42 17.43 -7.01
N ALA A 163 25.19 16.72 -7.86
CA ALA A 163 25.79 17.24 -9.09
C ALA A 163 24.79 17.82 -10.10
N GLY A 164 23.49 17.50 -9.98
CA GLY A 164 22.43 17.98 -10.87
C GLY A 164 22.59 17.48 -12.31
N LYS A 165 22.25 18.31 -13.30
CA LYS A 165 22.30 17.99 -14.74
C LYS A 165 23.69 18.13 -15.37
N ARG A 166 24.74 18.22 -14.55
CA ARG A 166 26.11 18.39 -15.03
C ARG A 166 26.71 17.04 -15.43
N SER A 167 27.07 16.92 -16.71
CA SER A 167 27.84 15.77 -17.22
C SER A 167 29.35 15.96 -17.04
N GLY A 168 30.08 14.87 -16.97
CA GLY A 168 31.54 14.81 -16.85
C GLY A 168 32.02 14.36 -15.46
N SER A 169 33.30 14.62 -15.19
CA SER A 169 33.94 14.24 -13.92
C SER A 169 33.46 15.11 -12.76
N ILE A 170 32.97 14.46 -11.71
CA ILE A 170 32.49 15.08 -10.46
C ILE A 170 33.49 14.73 -9.36
N TRP A 171 34.23 15.72 -8.86
CA TRP A 171 35.31 15.49 -7.90
C TRP A 171 34.85 15.71 -6.44
N GLU A 172 35.42 14.95 -5.51
CA GLU A 172 35.14 15.07 -4.08
C GLU A 172 35.65 16.38 -3.46
N ASN A 173 36.66 17.01 -4.07
CA ASN A 173 37.27 18.25 -3.60
C ASN A 173 36.65 19.52 -4.21
N GLU A 174 35.55 19.39 -4.96
CA GLU A 174 34.84 20.58 -5.46
C GLU A 174 34.21 21.38 -4.31
N PRO A 175 34.17 22.71 -4.39
CA PRO A 175 33.50 23.53 -3.39
C PRO A 175 32.04 23.11 -3.22
N VAL A 176 31.65 22.79 -1.98
CA VAL A 176 30.26 22.45 -1.63
C VAL A 176 29.47 23.74 -1.39
N VAL A 177 30.00 24.66 -0.58
CA VAL A 177 29.35 25.93 -0.27
C VAL A 177 29.24 26.81 -1.51
N GLY A 178 28.03 27.27 -1.82
CA GLY A 178 27.73 28.08 -3.00
C GLY A 178 27.68 27.28 -4.31
N TYR A 179 27.67 25.95 -4.24
CA TYR A 179 27.53 25.11 -5.41
C TYR A 179 26.11 25.15 -5.97
N PHE A 180 26.02 25.27 -7.30
CA PHE A 180 24.82 24.97 -8.07
C PHE A 180 25.21 24.43 -9.46
N PRO A 181 24.45 23.49 -10.06
CA PRO A 181 24.84 22.80 -11.29
C PRO A 181 25.08 23.73 -12.49
N ARG A 182 24.26 24.77 -12.67
CA ARG A 182 24.35 25.72 -13.80
C ARG A 182 25.36 26.86 -13.62
N LYS A 183 26.31 26.75 -12.69
CA LYS A 183 27.29 27.82 -12.40
C LYS A 183 28.10 28.33 -13.60
N ASN A 184 28.35 27.45 -14.58
CA ASN A 184 29.08 27.82 -15.79
C ASN A 184 28.19 28.54 -16.82
N GLU A 185 26.87 28.36 -16.74
CA GLU A 185 25.89 29.04 -17.61
C GLU A 185 25.47 30.39 -17.03
N LEU A 186 25.32 30.47 -15.70
CA LEU A 186 24.90 31.66 -14.97
C LEU A 186 26.12 32.40 -14.39
N VAL A 187 27.00 32.87 -15.28
CA VAL A 187 28.25 33.55 -14.91
C VAL A 187 27.96 34.84 -14.12
N GLY A 188 28.65 35.00 -12.99
CA GLY A 188 28.50 36.17 -12.10
C GLY A 188 27.40 36.00 -11.05
N THR A 189 26.64 34.91 -11.09
CA THR A 189 25.64 34.59 -10.06
C THR A 189 26.27 33.88 -8.88
N THR A 190 26.01 34.37 -7.67
CA THR A 190 26.34 33.70 -6.40
C THR A 190 25.13 32.95 -5.88
N PHE A 191 25.32 31.74 -5.37
CA PHE A 191 24.27 30.95 -4.73
C PHE A 191 24.46 30.98 -3.22
N ASP A 192 23.50 31.58 -2.49
CA ASP A 192 23.48 31.56 -1.04
C ASP A 192 22.39 30.60 -0.57
N VAL A 193 22.80 29.51 0.09
CA VAL A 193 21.91 28.47 0.59
C VAL A 193 20.88 29.01 1.58
N ASN A 194 21.23 29.97 2.44
CA ASN A 194 20.32 30.48 3.46
C ASN A 194 19.24 31.35 2.82
N GLN A 195 19.64 32.22 1.90
CA GLN A 195 18.70 33.02 1.11
C GLN A 195 17.77 32.12 0.28
N GLU A 196 18.31 31.06 -0.33
CA GLU A 196 17.54 30.13 -1.14
C GLU A 196 16.47 29.39 -0.31
N ILE A 197 16.79 29.00 0.93
CA ILE A 197 15.84 28.36 1.85
C ILE A 197 14.70 29.33 2.22
N GLU A 198 15.02 30.59 2.53
CA GLU A 198 14.03 31.62 2.79
C GLU A 198 13.11 31.85 1.57
N ASP A 199 13.69 31.87 0.37
CA ASP A 199 12.93 32.01 -0.86
C ASP A 199 11.98 30.83 -1.10
N CYS A 200 12.43 29.60 -0.87
CA CYS A 200 11.57 28.43 -0.97
C CYS A 200 10.42 28.45 0.06
N ALA A 201 10.67 28.98 1.27
CA ALA A 201 9.63 29.17 2.27
C ALA A 201 8.59 30.19 1.81
N ARG A 202 9.02 31.31 1.20
CA ARG A 202 8.12 32.32 0.61
C ARG A 202 7.26 31.75 -0.51
N ILE A 203 7.83 30.93 -1.40
CA ILE A 203 7.09 30.27 -2.48
C ILE A 203 6.04 29.29 -1.94
N SER A 204 6.39 28.53 -0.90
CA SER A 204 5.44 27.61 -0.26
C SER A 204 4.27 28.36 0.39
N GLU A 205 4.54 29.53 0.98
CA GLU A 205 3.50 30.40 1.52
C GLU A 205 2.65 31.04 0.43
N GLN A 206 3.26 31.45 -0.68
CA GLN A 206 2.53 31.96 -1.85
C GLN A 206 1.53 30.90 -2.37
N ALA A 207 1.94 29.64 -2.50
CA ALA A 207 1.04 28.56 -2.90
C ALA A 207 -0.14 28.39 -1.92
N ARG A 208 0.08 28.58 -0.62
CA ARG A 208 -1.02 28.59 0.37
C ARG A 208 -1.97 29.78 0.17
N SER A 209 -1.42 30.96 -0.09
CA SER A 209 -2.22 32.16 -0.40
C SER A 209 -3.03 31.99 -1.68
N GLU A 210 -2.43 31.46 -2.75
CA GLU A 210 -3.12 31.16 -4.02
C GLU A 210 -4.29 30.17 -3.79
N ALA A 211 -4.15 29.20 -2.88
CA ALA A 211 -5.22 28.27 -2.55
C ALA A 211 -6.45 28.96 -1.92
N ASP A 212 -6.27 30.14 -1.34
CA ASP A 212 -7.35 30.92 -0.70
C ASP A 212 -7.94 31.98 -1.65
N ASP A 213 -7.50 32.03 -2.91
CA ASP A 213 -8.09 32.89 -3.93
C ASP A 213 -9.52 32.44 -4.28
N ALA A 214 -10.39 33.40 -4.55
CA ALA A 214 -11.80 33.15 -4.86
C ALA A 214 -11.99 32.19 -6.05
N VAL A 215 -11.09 32.24 -7.05
CA VAL A 215 -11.11 31.34 -8.20
C VAL A 215 -10.77 29.90 -7.80
N ASN A 216 -9.74 29.70 -6.98
CA ASN A 216 -9.35 28.36 -6.54
C ASN A 216 -10.36 27.77 -5.56
N ILE A 217 -10.92 28.58 -4.65
CA ILE A 217 -12.04 28.16 -3.79
C ILE A 217 -13.24 27.69 -4.64
N ALA A 218 -13.55 28.40 -5.73
CA ALA A 218 -14.61 27.98 -6.65
C ALA A 218 -14.27 26.65 -7.36
N LYS A 219 -13.04 26.49 -7.87
CA LYS A 219 -12.56 25.24 -8.48
C LYS A 219 -12.60 24.07 -7.50
N PHE A 220 -12.13 24.23 -6.27
CA PHE A 220 -12.19 23.17 -5.26
C PHE A 220 -13.61 22.76 -4.94
N ARG A 221 -14.55 23.70 -4.96
CA ARG A 221 -15.98 23.42 -4.77
C ARG A 221 -16.58 22.68 -5.95
N GLU A 222 -16.19 23.02 -7.17
CA GLU A 222 -16.59 22.33 -8.40
C GLU A 222 -16.03 20.90 -8.42
N SER A 223 -14.71 20.72 -8.28
CA SER A 223 -14.06 19.41 -8.25
C SER A 223 -14.54 18.53 -7.09
N ALA A 224 -14.79 19.11 -5.91
CA ALA A 224 -15.41 18.38 -4.80
C ALA A 224 -16.83 17.91 -5.14
N ARG A 225 -17.62 18.71 -5.85
CA ARG A 225 -18.97 18.32 -6.30
C ARG A 225 -18.92 17.25 -7.38
N ASP A 226 -18.03 17.38 -8.36
CA ASP A 226 -17.87 16.38 -9.41
C ASP A 226 -17.42 15.04 -8.82
N ARG A 227 -16.46 15.05 -7.89
CA ARG A 227 -16.04 13.83 -7.19
C ARG A 227 -17.17 13.25 -6.33
N LEU A 228 -17.90 14.07 -5.59
CA LEU A 228 -19.08 13.59 -4.84
C LEU A 228 -20.16 13.01 -5.76
N ARG A 229 -20.32 13.57 -6.97
CA ARG A 229 -21.23 13.06 -7.99
C ARG A 229 -20.75 11.71 -8.54
N GLU A 230 -19.45 11.58 -8.84
CA GLU A 230 -18.81 10.33 -9.26
C GLU A 230 -18.91 9.24 -8.17
N GLU A 231 -18.72 9.60 -6.90
CA GLU A 231 -18.93 8.73 -5.73
C GLU A 231 -20.43 8.45 -5.45
N GLY A 232 -21.33 9.09 -6.20
CA GLY A 232 -22.79 8.95 -6.07
C GLY A 232 -23.35 9.43 -4.72
N ARG A 233 -22.70 10.42 -4.11
CA ARG A 233 -23.07 11.00 -2.81
C ARG A 233 -24.05 12.16 -2.97
N ASN A 234 -24.77 12.44 -1.89
CA ASN A 234 -25.68 13.58 -1.84
C ASN A 234 -24.89 14.90 -1.90
N LEU A 235 -25.12 15.67 -2.97
CA LEU A 235 -24.51 16.98 -3.21
C LEU A 235 -25.06 18.09 -2.31
N ASP A 236 -26.06 17.79 -1.48
CA ASP A 236 -26.65 18.71 -0.51
C ASP A 236 -26.16 18.48 0.92
N ASP A 237 -25.34 17.45 1.18
CA ASP A 237 -24.69 17.27 2.49
C ASP A 237 -23.54 18.27 2.64
N GLU A 238 -23.80 19.35 3.37
CA GLU A 238 -22.81 20.39 3.65
C GLU A 238 -21.53 19.85 4.31
N LYS A 239 -21.62 18.83 5.16
CA LYS A 239 -20.46 18.30 5.88
C LYS A 239 -19.58 17.48 4.95
N ALA A 240 -20.19 16.70 4.06
CA ALA A 240 -19.50 15.98 2.99
C ALA A 240 -18.77 16.93 2.05
N ILE A 241 -19.46 17.98 1.59
CA ILE A 241 -18.87 19.00 0.70
C ILE A 241 -17.71 19.72 1.39
N LYS A 242 -17.87 20.17 2.64
CA LYS A 242 -16.79 20.84 3.39
C LYS A 242 -15.55 19.96 3.52
N SER A 243 -15.73 18.67 3.83
CA SER A 243 -14.64 17.70 3.92
C SER A 243 -13.96 17.47 2.56
N ALA A 244 -14.75 17.32 1.49
CA ALA A 244 -14.24 17.15 0.13
C ALA A 244 -13.47 18.39 -0.36
N ILE A 245 -14.00 19.60 -0.14
CA ILE A 245 -13.30 20.86 -0.44
C ILE A 245 -11.98 20.94 0.32
N PHE A 246 -11.96 20.60 1.61
CA PHE A 246 -10.71 20.59 2.40
C PHE A 246 -9.68 19.62 1.83
N ARG A 247 -10.14 18.46 1.34
CA ARG A 247 -9.29 17.46 0.67
C ARG A 247 -8.73 17.99 -0.66
N GLU A 248 -9.58 18.57 -1.51
CA GLU A 248 -9.16 19.17 -2.79
C GLU A 248 -8.14 20.29 -2.56
N ARG A 249 -8.41 21.21 -1.62
CA ARG A 249 -7.46 22.27 -1.25
C ARG A 249 -6.11 21.69 -0.83
N LYS A 250 -6.11 20.65 0.01
CA LYS A 250 -4.87 20.03 0.51
C LYS A 250 -4.09 19.34 -0.62
N MET A 251 -4.77 18.66 -1.54
CA MET A 251 -4.15 18.01 -2.69
C MET A 251 -3.57 19.05 -3.65
N TRP A 252 -4.33 20.10 -3.95
CA TRP A 252 -3.89 21.19 -4.81
C TRP A 252 -2.65 21.91 -4.27
N ILE A 253 -2.62 22.25 -2.97
CA ILE A 253 -1.41 22.86 -2.36
C ILE A 253 -0.20 21.93 -2.50
N ARG A 254 -0.40 20.62 -2.29
CA ARG A 254 0.66 19.63 -2.43
C ARG A 254 1.18 19.56 -3.88
N GLU A 255 0.30 19.53 -4.87
CA GLU A 255 0.67 19.52 -6.29
C GLU A 255 1.38 20.83 -6.67
N ARG A 256 0.78 21.97 -6.33
CA ARG A 256 1.34 23.30 -6.63
C ARG A 256 2.73 23.51 -6.01
N THR A 257 2.93 23.09 -4.76
CA THR A 257 4.25 23.17 -4.11
C THR A 257 5.25 22.17 -4.69
N THR A 258 4.79 21.09 -5.32
CA THR A 258 5.67 20.17 -6.05
C THR A 258 6.10 20.81 -7.37
N GLU A 259 5.17 21.33 -8.17
CA GLU A 259 5.46 22.06 -9.42
C GLU A 259 6.48 23.20 -9.21
N LEU A 260 6.22 24.09 -8.25
CA LEU A 260 7.11 25.21 -7.94
C LEU A 260 8.51 24.76 -7.46
N GLY A 261 8.57 23.63 -6.77
CA GLY A 261 9.84 23.01 -6.36
C GLY A 261 10.61 22.43 -7.54
N GLU A 262 9.91 21.79 -8.48
CA GLU A 262 10.50 21.25 -9.72
C GLU A 262 11.03 22.39 -10.60
N GLU A 263 10.24 23.43 -10.84
CA GLU A 263 10.66 24.62 -11.60
C GLU A 263 11.93 25.25 -11.01
N ARG A 264 11.99 25.37 -9.68
CA ARG A 264 13.13 25.98 -8.99
C ARG A 264 14.37 25.09 -9.03
N ALA A 265 14.21 23.78 -8.80
CA ALA A 265 15.30 22.82 -8.93
C ALA A 265 15.86 22.80 -10.35
N ASP A 266 14.99 22.76 -11.36
CA ASP A 266 15.34 22.80 -12.78
C ASP A 266 16.07 24.09 -13.15
N TYR A 267 15.58 25.24 -12.67
CA TYR A 267 16.20 26.54 -12.93
C TYR A 267 17.67 26.60 -12.50
N TRP A 268 18.00 26.04 -11.33
CA TRP A 268 19.40 25.97 -10.87
C TRP A 268 20.19 24.79 -11.46
N GLY A 269 19.48 23.84 -12.08
CA GLY A 269 20.02 22.71 -12.83
C GLY A 269 20.07 21.39 -12.06
N TRP A 270 19.33 21.23 -10.97
CA TRP A 270 19.12 19.92 -10.34
C TRP A 270 18.09 19.10 -11.13
N THR A 271 18.16 17.77 -11.02
CA THR A 271 17.29 16.87 -11.78
C THR A 271 15.89 16.75 -11.18
N ASN A 272 15.75 16.98 -9.88
CA ASN A 272 14.49 16.85 -9.12
C ASN A 272 14.62 17.51 -7.74
N ILE A 273 13.51 17.59 -7.00
CA ILE A 273 13.45 18.20 -5.67
C ILE A 273 14.33 17.45 -4.65
N TYR A 274 14.47 16.12 -4.78
CA TYR A 274 15.32 15.32 -3.92
C TYR A 274 16.79 15.73 -3.97
N THR A 275 17.39 15.75 -5.16
CA THR A 275 18.79 16.12 -5.38
C THR A 275 19.06 17.57 -4.98
N TYR A 276 18.12 18.46 -5.27
CA TYR A 276 18.14 19.84 -4.87
C TYR A 276 18.19 20.00 -3.35
N SER A 277 17.21 19.44 -2.63
CA SER A 277 17.14 19.56 -1.16
C SER A 277 18.31 18.88 -0.43
N LYS A 278 18.87 17.78 -0.97
CA LYS A 278 20.11 17.17 -0.46
C LYS A 278 21.32 18.08 -0.66
N SER A 279 21.40 18.80 -1.79
CA SER A 279 22.46 19.79 -2.02
C SER A 279 22.37 20.98 -1.05
N LEU A 280 21.16 21.45 -0.73
CA LEU A 280 20.98 22.47 0.31
C LEU A 280 21.46 21.98 1.68
N ALA A 281 21.10 20.74 2.05
CA ALA A 281 21.47 20.15 3.33
C ALA A 281 22.99 20.03 3.53
N GLU A 282 23.72 19.54 2.53
CA GLU A 282 25.18 19.42 2.61
C GLU A 282 25.87 20.79 2.61
N GLN A 283 25.30 21.81 1.98
CA GLN A 283 25.81 23.18 2.04
C GLN A 283 25.70 23.76 3.44
N ILE A 284 24.57 23.54 4.12
CA ILE A 284 24.40 23.90 5.54
C ILE A 284 25.46 23.21 6.38
N VAL A 285 25.66 21.90 6.22
CA VAL A 285 26.67 21.15 6.96
C VAL A 285 28.06 21.71 6.68
N ALA A 286 28.42 21.91 5.41
CA ALA A 286 29.72 22.40 4.99
C ALA A 286 30.08 23.78 5.56
N GLN A 287 29.09 24.64 5.80
CA GLN A 287 29.28 25.98 6.41
C GLN A 287 29.64 25.96 7.91
N GLN A 288 29.56 24.82 8.60
CA GLN A 288 29.73 24.76 10.05
C GLN A 288 31.20 24.57 10.46
N ASP A 289 31.91 25.62 10.83
CA ASP A 289 33.32 25.53 11.22
C ASP A 289 33.54 25.10 12.69
N ASP A 290 32.48 25.02 13.49
CA ASP A 290 32.52 24.71 14.92
C ASP A 290 32.42 23.21 15.24
N ILE A 291 32.28 22.35 14.22
CA ILE A 291 32.11 20.90 14.38
C ILE A 291 33.00 20.09 13.43
N VAL A 292 33.36 18.87 13.83
CA VAL A 292 33.95 17.89 12.90
C VAL A 292 32.85 17.33 12.01
N LYS A 293 33.06 17.35 10.70
CA LYS A 293 32.01 17.07 9.72
C LYS A 293 32.53 16.34 8.49
N THR A 294 31.73 15.42 7.99
CA THR A 294 31.95 14.80 6.68
C THR A 294 30.63 14.38 6.05
N VAL A 295 30.61 14.27 4.72
CA VAL A 295 29.45 13.98 3.89
C VAL A 295 29.74 12.72 3.06
N VAL A 296 28.92 11.69 3.21
CA VAL A 296 28.98 10.49 2.38
C VAL A 296 27.93 10.60 1.29
N ARG A 297 28.36 10.55 0.03
CA ARG A 297 27.52 10.63 -1.17
C ARG A 297 27.48 9.28 -1.86
N PRO A 298 26.48 8.41 -1.61
CA PRO A 298 26.27 7.23 -2.42
C PRO A 298 25.71 7.57 -3.82
N SER A 299 26.12 6.78 -4.82
CA SER A 299 25.43 6.68 -6.11
C SER A 299 24.17 5.81 -5.99
N ILE A 300 23.72 5.13 -7.06
CA ILE A 300 22.50 4.32 -7.02
C ILE A 300 22.75 3.09 -6.14
N VAL A 301 22.13 3.05 -4.96
CA VAL A 301 22.35 1.96 -4.02
C VAL A 301 21.51 0.76 -4.41
N GLU A 302 22.16 -0.38 -4.65
CA GLU A 302 21.51 -1.63 -5.05
C GLU A 302 21.94 -2.79 -4.17
N SER A 303 21.55 -4.01 -4.57
CA SER A 303 21.75 -5.25 -3.83
C SER A 303 23.16 -5.41 -3.26
N SER A 304 23.26 -5.94 -2.05
CA SER A 304 24.53 -6.29 -1.42
C SER A 304 25.30 -7.33 -2.24
N VAL A 305 26.62 -7.19 -2.26
CA VAL A 305 27.51 -8.24 -2.81
C VAL A 305 27.68 -9.37 -1.81
N SER A 306 27.85 -9.03 -0.54
CA SER A 306 28.30 -9.98 0.48
C SER A 306 27.56 -9.86 1.81
N TYR A 307 27.33 -8.65 2.32
CA TYR A 307 26.71 -8.43 3.63
C TYR A 307 25.35 -7.73 3.50
N PRO A 308 24.28 -8.12 4.20
CA PRO A 308 24.17 -9.23 5.17
C PRO A 308 24.34 -10.62 4.53
N PHE A 309 23.93 -10.75 3.27
CA PHE A 309 24.15 -11.89 2.39
C PHE A 309 24.05 -11.39 0.95
N PRO A 310 24.53 -12.12 -0.07
CA PRO A 310 24.42 -11.70 -1.46
C PRO A 310 22.96 -11.51 -1.91
N GLY A 311 22.64 -10.37 -2.53
CA GLY A 311 21.35 -10.13 -3.16
C GLY A 311 20.30 -9.50 -2.24
N TRP A 312 20.65 -9.14 -1.00
CA TRP A 312 19.74 -8.39 -0.14
C TRP A 312 19.46 -7.01 -0.74
N ASN A 313 18.19 -6.67 -0.89
CA ASN A 313 17.73 -5.36 -1.38
C ASN A 313 16.37 -5.03 -0.75
N GLU A 314 16.05 -3.75 -0.63
CA GLU A 314 14.79 -3.29 -0.06
C GLU A 314 14.39 -1.91 -0.61
N GLY A 315 13.09 -1.75 -0.85
CA GLY A 315 12.50 -0.49 -1.29
C GLY A 315 12.50 -0.32 -2.80
N PHE A 316 12.07 0.87 -3.24
CA PHE A 316 11.98 1.22 -4.65
C PHE A 316 13.36 1.63 -5.18
N THR A 317 14.04 0.69 -5.87
CA THR A 317 15.37 0.94 -6.46
C THR A 317 15.29 1.29 -7.93
N THR A 318 16.34 1.92 -8.47
CA THR A 318 16.33 2.47 -9.84
C THR A 318 16.33 1.37 -10.91
N THR A 319 16.99 0.25 -10.63
CA THR A 319 17.07 -0.85 -11.60
C THR A 319 15.80 -1.71 -11.64
N ALA A 320 14.98 -1.74 -10.59
CA ALA A 320 13.80 -2.61 -10.52
C ALA A 320 12.74 -2.28 -11.60
N PRO A 321 12.35 -1.01 -11.84
CA PRO A 321 11.48 -0.66 -12.96
C PRO A 321 12.06 -1.05 -14.32
N LEU A 322 13.36 -0.80 -14.55
CA LEU A 322 14.04 -1.19 -15.81
C LEU A 322 13.90 -2.69 -16.11
N ILE A 323 14.05 -3.53 -15.08
CA ILE A 323 13.93 -4.98 -15.19
C ILE A 323 12.48 -5.39 -15.43
N LEU A 324 11.54 -4.77 -14.70
CA LEU A 324 10.12 -5.05 -14.85
C LEU A 324 9.64 -4.75 -16.28
N ILE A 325 10.08 -3.64 -16.87
CA ILE A 325 9.80 -3.26 -18.26
C ILE A 325 10.28 -4.34 -19.24
N ALA A 326 11.50 -4.83 -19.05
CA ALA A 326 12.05 -5.88 -19.90
C ALA A 326 11.32 -7.23 -19.72
N LEU A 327 10.92 -7.57 -18.50
CA LEU A 327 10.15 -8.78 -18.19
C LEU A 327 8.71 -8.73 -18.75
N ARG A 328 8.09 -7.55 -18.78
CA ARG A 328 6.78 -7.29 -19.41
C ARG A 328 6.81 -7.36 -20.95
N GLY A 329 7.96 -7.63 -21.54
CA GLY A 329 8.07 -7.99 -22.96
C GLY A 329 8.42 -6.84 -23.89
N GLN A 330 8.67 -5.63 -23.39
CA GLN A 330 9.13 -4.52 -24.23
C GLN A 330 10.53 -4.83 -24.81
N PRO A 331 10.69 -4.79 -26.15
CA PRO A 331 11.96 -5.12 -26.81
C PRO A 331 12.99 -3.99 -26.78
N ILE A 332 12.54 -2.74 -26.68
CA ILE A 332 13.39 -1.57 -26.85
C ILE A 332 13.36 -0.75 -25.57
N ILE A 333 14.54 -0.50 -25.00
CA ILE A 333 14.70 0.36 -23.83
C ILE A 333 15.43 1.63 -24.27
N PRO A 334 14.85 2.83 -24.07
CA PRO A 334 15.49 4.08 -24.45
C PRO A 334 16.64 4.39 -23.48
N VAL A 335 17.89 4.32 -23.97
CA VAL A 335 19.09 4.55 -23.16
C VAL A 335 20.17 5.27 -23.98
N ASN A 336 21.05 6.01 -23.31
CA ASN A 336 22.34 6.39 -23.91
C ASN A 336 23.32 5.23 -23.71
N GLU A 337 23.65 4.49 -24.79
CA GLU A 337 24.49 3.29 -24.72
C GLU A 337 25.84 3.47 -24.03
N LYS A 338 26.42 4.68 -24.08
CA LYS A 338 27.76 4.97 -23.52
C LYS A 338 27.71 5.48 -22.09
N LEU A 339 26.53 5.82 -21.59
CA LEU A 339 26.34 6.36 -20.26
C LEU A 339 26.63 5.29 -19.22
N VAL A 340 27.46 5.62 -18.23
CA VAL A 340 27.74 4.76 -17.07
C VAL A 340 26.63 4.95 -16.04
N LEU A 341 25.85 3.90 -15.78
CA LEU A 341 24.88 3.92 -14.69
C LEU A 341 25.61 3.52 -13.41
N ASP A 342 25.96 4.53 -12.60
CA ASP A 342 26.77 4.31 -11.41
C ASP A 342 25.93 3.65 -10.30
N ILE A 343 26.12 2.34 -10.16
CA ILE A 343 25.49 1.50 -9.14
C ILE A 343 26.52 1.14 -8.08
N VAL A 344 26.15 1.27 -6.82
CA VAL A 344 26.98 0.88 -5.67
C VAL A 344 26.23 -0.14 -4.80
N PRO A 345 26.83 -1.29 -4.49
CA PRO A 345 26.24 -2.25 -3.54
C PRO A 345 26.07 -1.67 -2.13
N VAL A 346 24.93 -1.95 -1.49
CA VAL A 346 24.59 -1.39 -0.17
C VAL A 346 25.60 -1.72 0.94
N ASP A 347 26.27 -2.87 0.87
CA ASP A 347 27.34 -3.21 1.82
C ASP A 347 28.57 -2.32 1.66
N MET A 348 28.92 -1.95 0.43
CA MET A 348 30.02 -1.01 0.20
C MET A 348 29.67 0.41 0.68
N VAL A 349 28.41 0.83 0.54
CA VAL A 349 27.92 2.09 1.11
C VAL A 349 27.99 2.07 2.63
N ALA A 350 27.52 1.00 3.27
CA ALA A 350 27.63 0.82 4.72
C ALA A 350 29.10 0.83 5.18
N GLY A 351 30.00 0.17 4.45
CA GLY A 351 31.44 0.20 4.68
C GLY A 351 32.01 1.61 4.59
N ALA A 352 31.66 2.38 3.55
CA ALA A 352 32.08 3.77 3.39
C ALA A 352 31.55 4.68 4.50
N MET A 353 30.29 4.53 4.91
CA MET A 353 29.70 5.27 6.03
C MET A 353 30.42 5.01 7.36
N LEU A 354 30.69 3.74 7.67
CA LEU A 354 31.44 3.38 8.88
C LEU A 354 32.91 3.81 8.77
N GLY A 355 33.53 3.72 7.59
CA GLY A 355 34.86 4.27 7.36
C GLY A 355 34.93 5.78 7.65
N ALA A 356 33.95 6.54 7.15
CA ALA A 356 33.89 7.99 7.33
C ALA A 356 33.64 8.36 8.80
N ALA A 357 32.78 7.63 9.51
CA ALA A 357 32.57 7.80 10.94
C ALA A 357 33.82 7.47 11.76
N MET A 358 34.53 6.40 11.41
CA MET A 358 35.82 6.05 12.02
C MET A 358 36.82 7.20 11.86
N GLU A 359 36.95 7.77 10.67
CA GLU A 359 37.86 8.88 10.40
C GLU A 359 37.47 10.15 11.18
N ALA A 360 36.19 10.54 11.14
CA ALA A 360 35.68 11.72 11.83
C ALA A 360 35.84 11.64 13.36
N MET A 361 35.92 10.44 13.93
CA MET A 361 36.19 10.24 15.37
C MET A 361 37.67 10.40 15.76
N VAL A 362 38.61 10.40 14.81
CA VAL A 362 40.06 10.43 15.13
C VAL A 362 40.84 11.54 14.41
N ASN A 363 40.24 12.15 13.40
CA ASN A 363 40.77 13.29 12.67
C ASN A 363 39.87 14.51 12.91
N ASP A 364 40.46 15.65 13.28
CA ASP A 364 39.72 16.90 13.50
C ASP A 364 39.36 17.61 12.18
N GLU A 365 40.10 17.32 11.11
CA GLU A 365 39.87 17.86 9.76
C GLU A 365 39.81 16.69 8.76
N PRO A 366 38.77 15.84 8.83
CA PRO A 366 38.56 14.81 7.82
C PRO A 366 38.19 15.43 6.47
N GLU A 367 38.36 14.67 5.39
CA GLU A 367 37.86 15.08 4.08
C GLU A 367 36.34 15.32 4.14
N LEU A 368 35.89 16.42 3.55
CA LEU A 368 34.50 16.84 3.64
C LEU A 368 33.57 15.89 2.88
N VAL A 369 34.00 15.36 1.74
CA VAL A 369 33.15 14.53 0.87
C VAL A 369 33.79 13.17 0.60
N TYR A 370 32.98 12.13 0.76
CA TYR A 370 33.27 10.74 0.42
C TYR A 370 32.21 10.24 -0.57
N GLN A 371 32.54 10.17 -1.87
CA GLN A 371 31.68 9.58 -2.89
C GLN A 371 31.78 8.06 -2.85
N ALA A 372 30.68 7.40 -2.51
CA ALA A 372 30.52 5.96 -2.61
C ALA A 372 29.92 5.61 -3.98
N ALA A 373 30.79 5.56 -5.00
CA ALA A 373 30.45 5.29 -6.39
C ALA A 373 31.40 4.22 -6.97
N THR A 374 30.99 3.55 -8.04
CA THR A 374 31.77 2.48 -8.68
C THR A 374 32.27 2.83 -10.08
N GLY A 375 31.66 3.82 -10.73
CA GLY A 375 31.85 4.10 -12.15
C GLY A 375 33.29 4.50 -12.53
N ASP A 376 34.04 5.14 -11.64
CA ASP A 376 35.41 5.57 -11.93
C ASP A 376 36.44 4.44 -11.91
N SER A 377 36.14 3.32 -11.25
CA SER A 377 37.04 2.19 -11.01
C SER A 377 36.58 0.93 -11.72
N ASN A 378 35.28 0.77 -11.91
CA ASN A 378 34.68 -0.37 -12.59
C ASN A 378 33.39 0.03 -13.33
N PRO A 379 33.49 0.78 -14.45
CA PRO A 379 32.34 1.32 -15.15
C PRO A 379 31.40 0.22 -15.67
N ASN A 380 30.10 0.49 -15.56
CA ASN A 380 29.04 -0.35 -16.10
C ASN A 380 28.10 0.50 -16.98
N ASP A 381 28.32 0.46 -18.29
CA ASP A 381 27.55 1.23 -19.24
C ASP A 381 26.15 0.66 -19.49
N MET A 382 25.22 1.52 -19.93
CA MET A 382 23.83 1.13 -20.19
C MET A 382 23.71 0.05 -21.27
N LYS A 383 24.60 0.01 -22.26
CA LYS A 383 24.60 -1.06 -23.27
C LYS A 383 24.84 -2.43 -22.63
N ARG A 384 25.82 -2.52 -21.72
CA ARG A 384 26.11 -3.73 -20.96
C ARG A 384 24.94 -4.12 -20.06
N ILE A 385 24.35 -3.16 -19.35
CA ILE A 385 23.20 -3.39 -18.47
C ILE A 385 22.00 -3.93 -19.25
N VAL A 386 21.63 -3.29 -20.37
CA VAL A 386 20.53 -3.76 -21.23
C VAL A 386 20.81 -5.16 -21.77
N GLY A 387 22.05 -5.46 -22.15
CA GLY A 387 22.48 -6.80 -22.54
C GLY A 387 22.30 -7.84 -21.42
N LEU A 388 22.69 -7.51 -20.18
CA LEU A 388 22.52 -8.38 -19.01
C LEU A 388 21.04 -8.61 -18.67
N VAL A 389 20.21 -7.56 -18.75
CA VAL A 389 18.75 -7.67 -18.60
C VAL A 389 18.16 -8.58 -19.68
N GLY A 390 18.60 -8.45 -20.94
CA GLY A 390 18.20 -9.32 -22.03
C GLY A 390 18.60 -10.79 -21.82
N LEU A 391 19.79 -11.04 -21.29
CA LEU A 391 20.25 -12.39 -20.91
C LEU A 391 19.38 -12.99 -19.81
N TYR A 392 19.08 -12.22 -18.77
CA TYR A 392 18.22 -12.65 -17.67
C TYR A 392 16.80 -12.95 -18.14
N LYS A 393 16.20 -12.08 -18.96
CA LYS A 393 14.90 -12.30 -19.61
C LYS A 393 14.89 -13.65 -20.33
N ARG A 394 15.93 -13.93 -21.12
CA ARG A 394 16.07 -15.21 -21.84
C ARG A 394 16.13 -16.41 -20.89
N GLU A 395 16.87 -16.31 -19.80
CA GLU A 395 16.96 -17.38 -18.79
C GLU A 395 15.63 -17.57 -18.02
N HIS A 396 14.98 -16.47 -17.66
CA HIS A 396 13.69 -16.45 -16.98
C HIS A 396 12.62 -17.19 -17.79
N PHE A 397 12.44 -16.81 -19.06
CA PHE A 397 11.48 -17.48 -19.95
C PHE A 397 11.91 -18.89 -20.36
N LYS A 398 13.19 -19.28 -20.20
CA LYS A 398 13.65 -20.67 -20.35
C LYS A 398 13.21 -21.55 -19.17
N LYS A 399 13.20 -21.01 -17.95
CA LYS A 399 12.85 -21.73 -16.71
C LYS A 399 11.36 -21.67 -16.34
N LYS A 400 10.56 -20.86 -17.05
CA LYS A 400 9.12 -20.73 -16.82
C LYS A 400 8.38 -21.91 -17.49
N ASP A 401 8.04 -22.94 -16.69
CA ASP A 401 7.27 -24.12 -17.12
C ASP A 401 5.75 -23.87 -17.22
N ALA A 402 5.27 -22.69 -16.76
CA ALA A 402 3.86 -22.30 -16.82
C ALA A 402 3.61 -21.25 -17.93
N GLY A 403 2.61 -21.52 -18.80
CA GLY A 403 2.16 -20.65 -19.89
C GLY A 403 2.42 -21.20 -21.29
N ASN A 404 1.81 -20.59 -22.32
CA ASN A 404 1.84 -21.07 -23.71
C ASN A 404 3.28 -21.14 -24.27
N SER A 405 3.69 -22.32 -24.74
CA SER A 405 5.05 -22.59 -25.22
C SER A 405 5.47 -21.72 -26.41
N LEU A 406 4.51 -21.29 -27.24
CA LEU A 406 4.74 -20.44 -28.42
C LEU A 406 5.01 -18.98 -28.04
N VAL A 407 4.28 -18.43 -27.08
CA VAL A 407 4.48 -17.07 -26.54
C VAL A 407 5.80 -16.99 -25.77
N ASN A 408 6.08 -18.00 -24.95
CA ASN A 408 7.38 -18.13 -24.28
C ASN A 408 8.52 -18.29 -25.30
N ARG A 409 8.30 -18.93 -26.46
CA ARG A 409 9.28 -19.03 -27.56
C ARG A 409 9.45 -17.70 -28.29
N PHE A 410 8.38 -16.92 -28.46
CA PHE A 410 8.43 -15.57 -29.02
C PHE A 410 9.20 -14.60 -28.10
N HIS A 411 8.86 -14.51 -26.80
CA HIS A 411 9.60 -13.67 -25.84
C HIS A 411 11.07 -14.11 -25.67
N LYS A 412 11.40 -15.40 -25.90
CA LYS A 412 12.79 -15.90 -25.98
C LYS A 412 13.56 -15.36 -27.21
N MET A 413 12.87 -15.12 -28.32
CA MET A 413 13.47 -14.65 -29.57
C MET A 413 13.58 -13.12 -29.63
N VAL A 414 12.72 -12.42 -28.90
CA VAL A 414 12.70 -10.95 -28.83
C VAL A 414 13.80 -10.45 -27.89
N GLU A 415 14.96 -10.14 -28.47
CA GLU A 415 16.10 -9.56 -27.76
C GLU A 415 15.78 -8.15 -27.26
N THR A 416 16.16 -7.89 -26.02
CA THR A 416 16.11 -6.54 -25.45
C THR A 416 17.27 -5.75 -26.04
N SER A 417 16.97 -4.69 -26.77
CA SER A 417 17.96 -3.85 -27.45
C SER A 417 17.92 -2.42 -26.90
N PRO A 418 19.08 -1.81 -26.64
CA PRO A 418 19.13 -0.38 -26.35
C PRO A 418 18.72 0.40 -27.60
N ALA A 419 18.02 1.51 -27.43
CA ALA A 419 17.80 2.48 -28.51
C ALA A 419 17.96 3.90 -28.01
N THR A 420 18.34 4.79 -28.92
CA THR A 420 18.28 6.23 -28.64
C THR A 420 16.81 6.67 -28.50
N GLN A 421 16.54 7.68 -27.67
CA GLN A 421 15.19 8.20 -27.45
C GLN A 421 14.47 8.55 -28.77
N LYS A 422 15.17 9.22 -29.70
CA LYS A 422 14.64 9.56 -31.03
C LYS A 422 14.31 8.34 -31.90
N ALA A 423 15.06 7.24 -31.74
CA ALA A 423 14.76 6.00 -32.43
C ALA A 423 13.52 5.33 -31.82
N TYR A 424 13.42 5.28 -30.48
CA TYR A 424 12.26 4.76 -29.76
C TYR A 424 10.95 5.49 -30.11
N GLU A 425 10.97 6.83 -30.09
CA GLU A 425 9.80 7.66 -30.47
C GLU A 425 9.37 7.45 -31.93
N ARG A 426 10.30 7.07 -32.83
CA ARG A 426 10.01 6.81 -34.25
C ARG A 426 9.54 5.38 -34.53
N THR A 427 10.02 4.38 -33.79
CA THR A 427 9.72 2.97 -34.04
C THR A 427 8.60 2.43 -33.16
N SER A 428 8.49 2.88 -31.91
CA SER A 428 7.65 2.25 -30.89
C SER A 428 6.29 2.95 -30.77
N THR A 429 6.27 4.27 -30.64
CA THR A 429 5.03 5.06 -30.47
C THR A 429 4.08 4.97 -31.67
N PRO A 430 4.53 5.02 -32.94
CA PRO A 430 3.64 4.90 -34.10
C PRO A 430 3.15 3.46 -34.32
N MET A 431 3.97 2.45 -33.98
CA MET A 431 3.61 1.04 -34.10
C MET A 431 2.54 0.64 -33.06
N LEU A 432 2.69 1.10 -31.81
CA LEU A 432 1.71 0.91 -30.74
C LEU A 432 0.39 1.62 -31.07
N ASN A 433 0.44 2.90 -31.48
CA ASN A 433 -0.74 3.64 -31.90
C ASN A 433 -1.40 3.05 -33.15
N SER A 434 -0.62 2.47 -34.08
CA SER A 434 -1.15 1.78 -35.26
C SER A 434 -1.83 0.46 -34.89
N LEU A 435 -1.27 -0.31 -33.96
CA LEU A 435 -1.88 -1.54 -33.46
C LEU A 435 -3.19 -1.26 -32.70
N ALA A 436 -3.18 -0.25 -31.81
CA ALA A 436 -4.37 0.21 -31.11
C ALA A 436 -5.44 0.73 -32.09
N LYS A 437 -5.06 1.55 -33.08
CA LYS A 437 -5.98 2.00 -34.15
C LYS A 437 -6.51 0.84 -34.98
N THR A 438 -5.68 -0.13 -35.34
CA THR A 438 -6.10 -1.29 -36.15
C THR A 438 -7.06 -2.18 -35.34
N ALA A 439 -6.80 -2.38 -34.06
CA ALA A 439 -7.69 -3.08 -33.13
C ALA A 439 -9.02 -2.33 -32.96
N ASN A 440 -9.00 -1.00 -32.73
CA ASN A 440 -10.21 -0.18 -32.68
C ASN A 440 -11.00 -0.20 -34.00
N THR A 441 -10.32 -0.18 -35.15
CA THR A 441 -10.98 -0.25 -36.46
C THR A 441 -11.60 -1.65 -36.70
N LEU A 442 -11.01 -2.71 -36.14
CA LEU A 442 -11.56 -4.06 -36.16
C LEU A 442 -12.74 -4.20 -35.19
N LEU A 443 -12.68 -3.56 -34.02
CA LEU A 443 -13.76 -3.50 -33.03
C LEU A 443 -14.98 -2.74 -33.60
N GLU A 444 -14.77 -1.58 -34.24
CA GLU A 444 -15.83 -0.80 -34.91
C GLU A 444 -16.47 -1.54 -36.09
N LYS A 445 -15.70 -2.40 -36.79
CA LYS A 445 -16.24 -3.24 -37.87
C LYS A 445 -16.94 -4.50 -37.38
N ALA A 446 -16.75 -4.88 -36.12
CA ALA A 446 -17.29 -6.10 -35.52
C ALA A 446 -18.53 -5.88 -34.65
N THR A 447 -18.92 -4.63 -34.36
CA THR A 447 -20.18 -4.29 -33.67
C THR A 447 -21.37 -4.37 -34.62
N PRO A 448 -22.32 -5.32 -34.45
CA PRO A 448 -23.55 -5.36 -35.26
C PRO A 448 -24.63 -4.47 -34.63
N GLU A 449 -25.43 -3.78 -35.45
CA GLU A 449 -26.57 -2.99 -34.98
C GLU A 449 -27.75 -3.83 -34.44
N TRP A 450 -27.71 -5.18 -34.48
CA TRP A 450 -28.78 -6.02 -33.93
C TRP A 450 -28.24 -7.40 -33.47
N GLY A 451 -28.48 -7.74 -32.19
CA GLY A 451 -28.33 -9.10 -31.65
C GLY A 451 -27.06 -9.38 -30.85
N GLY A 452 -27.14 -9.18 -29.52
CA GLY A 452 -26.08 -9.53 -28.56
C GLY A 452 -26.09 -11.01 -28.14
N GLY A 453 -24.92 -11.53 -27.75
CA GLY A 453 -24.84 -12.77 -26.98
C GLY A 453 -23.56 -13.60 -27.11
N ARG A 454 -22.71 -13.39 -28.14
CA ARG A 454 -21.43 -14.13 -28.25
C ARG A 454 -20.27 -13.35 -28.88
N ILE A 455 -20.54 -12.40 -29.77
CA ILE A 455 -19.50 -11.57 -30.39
C ILE A 455 -19.13 -10.38 -29.49
N GLY A 456 -20.10 -9.90 -28.70
CA GLY A 456 -19.89 -8.82 -27.72
C GLY A 456 -18.86 -9.17 -26.66
N ASP A 457 -18.83 -10.41 -26.17
CA ASP A 457 -17.88 -10.83 -25.13
C ASP A 457 -16.44 -10.88 -25.67
N ILE A 458 -16.25 -11.38 -26.89
CA ILE A 458 -14.93 -11.37 -27.57
C ILE A 458 -14.45 -9.93 -27.81
N VAL A 459 -15.35 -9.05 -28.24
CA VAL A 459 -15.06 -7.62 -28.43
C VAL A 459 -14.70 -6.96 -27.11
N THR A 460 -15.40 -7.32 -26.02
CA THR A 460 -15.17 -6.78 -24.67
C THR A 460 -13.86 -7.31 -24.07
N ASP A 461 -13.52 -8.57 -24.28
CA ASP A 461 -12.27 -9.18 -23.82
C ASP A 461 -11.05 -8.68 -24.61
N VAL A 462 -11.20 -8.46 -25.92
CA VAL A 462 -10.16 -7.81 -26.74
C VAL A 462 -10.00 -6.35 -26.31
N LYS A 463 -11.11 -5.63 -26.04
CA LYS A 463 -11.05 -4.26 -25.55
C LYS A 463 -10.39 -4.19 -24.16
N LYS A 464 -10.75 -5.08 -23.22
CA LYS A 464 -10.09 -5.20 -21.91
C LYS A 464 -8.61 -5.51 -22.05
N SER A 465 -8.23 -6.40 -22.96
CA SER A 465 -6.83 -6.73 -23.22
C SER A 465 -6.05 -5.56 -23.82
N VAL A 466 -6.68 -4.75 -24.67
CA VAL A 466 -6.09 -3.54 -25.24
C VAL A 466 -5.98 -2.44 -24.18
N ASP A 467 -7.04 -2.19 -23.40
CA ASP A 467 -7.06 -1.21 -22.32
C ASP A 467 -6.03 -1.57 -21.23
N GLU A 468 -5.89 -2.85 -20.90
CA GLU A 468 -4.88 -3.34 -19.96
C GLU A 468 -3.45 -3.20 -20.53
N PHE A 469 -3.27 -3.45 -21.82
CA PHE A 469 -1.98 -3.24 -22.49
C PHE A 469 -1.61 -1.75 -22.57
N GLU A 470 -2.56 -0.87 -22.89
CA GLU A 470 -2.39 0.59 -22.91
C GLU A 470 -2.06 1.11 -21.51
N ARG A 471 -2.81 0.70 -20.48
CA ARG A 471 -2.53 1.05 -19.07
C ARG A 471 -1.14 0.60 -18.64
N THR A 472 -0.80 -0.67 -18.88
CA THR A 472 0.52 -1.25 -18.53
C THR A 472 1.65 -0.51 -19.26
N THR A 473 1.41 -0.07 -20.49
CA THR A 473 2.37 0.70 -21.30
C THR A 473 2.52 2.12 -20.76
N GLN A 474 1.43 2.78 -20.39
CA GLN A 474 1.48 4.12 -19.80
C GLN A 474 2.19 4.12 -18.44
N GLU A 475 1.86 3.19 -17.54
CA GLU A 475 2.57 3.01 -16.26
C GLU A 475 4.07 2.77 -16.46
N THR A 476 4.43 2.02 -17.50
CA THR A 476 5.80 1.76 -17.90
C THR A 476 6.50 3.03 -18.41
N MET A 477 5.82 3.85 -19.19
CA MET A 477 6.34 5.11 -19.71
C MET A 477 6.50 6.17 -18.61
N ASP A 478 5.56 6.24 -17.67
CA ASP A 478 5.63 7.15 -16.52
C ASP A 478 6.80 6.77 -15.59
N ALA A 479 6.99 5.47 -15.34
CA ALA A 479 8.16 4.97 -14.64
C ALA A 479 9.46 5.31 -15.40
N PHE A 480 9.48 5.17 -16.72
CA PHE A 480 10.65 5.49 -17.54
C PHE A 480 11.02 6.98 -17.50
N GLU A 481 10.06 7.89 -17.64
CA GLU A 481 10.31 9.34 -17.61
C GLU A 481 10.93 9.79 -16.29
N MET A 482 10.53 9.20 -15.16
CA MET A 482 11.13 9.49 -13.86
C MET A 482 12.63 9.16 -13.78
N PHE A 483 13.11 8.17 -14.54
CA PHE A 483 14.51 7.71 -14.51
C PHE A 483 15.37 8.18 -15.69
N LYS A 484 14.75 8.79 -16.70
CA LYS A 484 15.42 9.30 -17.90
C LYS A 484 16.63 10.21 -17.61
N PRO A 485 16.62 11.12 -16.61
CA PRO A 485 17.80 11.94 -16.30
C PRO A 485 19.05 11.13 -15.93
N PHE A 486 18.86 9.89 -15.46
CA PHE A 486 19.94 9.01 -14.98
C PHE A 486 20.37 7.97 -16.03
N MET A 487 19.54 7.69 -17.04
CA MET A 487 19.79 6.67 -18.05
C MET A 487 20.08 7.22 -19.46
N VAL A 488 19.70 8.48 -19.71
CA VAL A 488 19.73 9.10 -21.04
C VAL A 488 20.47 10.44 -21.01
N ASP A 489 20.08 11.34 -20.10
CA ASP A 489 20.39 12.77 -20.27
C ASP A 489 21.77 13.19 -19.74
N ASN A 490 22.24 12.60 -18.62
CA ASN A 490 23.43 13.09 -17.92
C ASN A 490 24.51 12.01 -17.76
N GLU A 491 25.69 12.24 -18.32
CA GLU A 491 26.84 11.33 -18.22
C GLU A 491 27.70 11.67 -16.99
N TYR A 492 27.41 11.02 -15.86
CA TYR A 492 28.16 11.23 -14.62
C TYR A 492 29.43 10.37 -14.56
N ASN A 493 30.53 10.96 -14.09
CA ASN A 493 31.75 10.24 -13.71
C ASN A 493 32.17 10.66 -12.30
N TYR A 494 31.62 10.00 -11.28
CA TYR A 494 31.88 10.30 -9.88
C TYR A 494 33.24 9.77 -9.44
N ARG A 495 34.13 10.65 -8.99
CA ARG A 495 35.48 10.30 -8.53
C ARG A 495 35.44 9.93 -7.05
N SER A 496 35.88 8.72 -6.71
CA SER A 496 35.85 8.16 -5.34
C SER A 496 37.25 7.99 -4.75
N GLU A 497 38.08 9.02 -4.87
CA GLU A 497 39.47 9.01 -4.41
C GLU A 497 39.60 9.08 -2.88
N ASN A 498 38.80 9.92 -2.21
CA ASN A 498 38.82 10.07 -0.76
C ASN A 498 38.39 8.77 -0.06
N VAL A 499 37.37 8.07 -0.57
CA VAL A 499 36.97 6.76 -0.01
C VAL A 499 38.07 5.72 -0.21
N ARG A 500 38.71 5.68 -1.40
CA ARG A 500 39.85 4.78 -1.64
C ARG A 500 41.02 5.08 -0.72
N GLU A 501 41.35 6.35 -0.52
CA GLU A 501 42.43 6.78 0.36
C GLU A 501 42.14 6.39 1.82
N LEU A 502 40.93 6.69 2.30
CA LEU A 502 40.44 6.29 3.62
C LEU A 502 40.58 4.77 3.84
N MET A 503 40.07 3.97 2.89
CA MET A 503 40.15 2.50 2.94
C MET A 503 41.58 1.98 2.81
N SER A 504 42.49 2.74 2.18
CA SER A 504 43.92 2.42 2.13
C SER A 504 44.59 2.55 3.51
N ARG A 505 44.11 3.47 4.35
CA ARG A 505 44.62 3.73 5.70
C ARG A 505 44.15 2.72 6.73
N VAL A 506 43.10 1.95 6.47
CA VAL A 506 42.65 0.84 7.33
C VAL A 506 43.73 -0.25 7.42
N LYS A 507 43.96 -0.78 8.63
CA LYS A 507 44.87 -1.91 8.89
C LYS A 507 44.53 -3.08 7.96
N LYS A 508 45.55 -3.67 7.33
CA LYS A 508 45.37 -4.73 6.32
C LYS A 508 44.56 -5.93 6.83
N SER A 509 44.71 -6.29 8.10
CA SER A 509 44.00 -7.38 8.77
C SER A 509 42.52 -7.09 9.05
N GLU A 510 42.09 -5.84 8.97
CA GLU A 510 40.72 -5.40 9.35
C GLU A 510 39.95 -4.83 8.16
N LYS A 511 40.53 -4.86 6.93
CA LYS A 511 39.89 -4.33 5.73
C LYS A 511 38.57 -5.02 5.38
N ASN A 512 38.42 -6.29 5.73
CA ASN A 512 37.18 -7.05 5.52
C ASN A 512 36.01 -6.57 6.42
N LEU A 513 36.30 -5.85 7.51
CA LEU A 513 35.28 -5.30 8.41
C LEU A 513 34.59 -4.06 7.84
N LEU A 514 35.20 -3.41 6.85
CA LEU A 514 34.67 -2.25 6.14
C LEU A 514 34.75 -2.53 4.62
N PRO A 515 33.77 -3.27 4.05
CA PRO A 515 33.85 -3.70 2.66
C PRO A 515 33.87 -2.49 1.71
N TRP A 516 34.90 -2.42 0.87
CA TRP A 516 35.02 -1.46 -0.22
C TRP A 516 35.98 -2.02 -1.27
N SER A 517 35.43 -2.55 -2.36
CA SER A 517 36.22 -3.12 -3.46
C SER A 517 35.45 -3.08 -4.78
N PRO A 518 35.11 -1.88 -5.28
CA PRO A 518 34.33 -1.73 -6.52
C PRO A 518 35.04 -2.31 -7.74
N ASP A 519 36.38 -2.26 -7.75
CA ASP A 519 37.26 -2.83 -8.79
C ASP A 519 37.15 -4.35 -8.95
N LYS A 520 36.62 -5.05 -7.94
CA LYS A 520 36.49 -6.52 -7.92
C LYS A 520 35.11 -7.02 -8.31
N ILE A 521 34.17 -6.13 -8.61
CA ILE A 521 32.81 -6.52 -9.00
C ILE A 521 32.86 -7.13 -10.41
N ASP A 522 32.55 -8.42 -10.52
CA ASP A 522 32.18 -8.99 -11.82
C ASP A 522 30.71 -8.64 -12.09
N TRP A 523 30.48 -7.65 -12.96
CA TRP A 523 29.12 -7.24 -13.31
C TRP A 523 28.27 -8.37 -13.89
N TYR A 524 28.84 -9.33 -14.61
CA TYR A 524 28.06 -10.46 -15.13
C TYR A 524 27.55 -11.34 -13.97
N GLU A 525 28.45 -11.72 -13.06
CA GLU A 525 28.13 -12.51 -11.87
C GLU A 525 27.14 -11.75 -10.97
N TYR A 526 27.41 -10.47 -10.70
CA TYR A 526 26.59 -9.61 -9.85
C TYR A 526 25.18 -9.48 -10.38
N TRP A 527 25.00 -9.09 -11.65
CA TRP A 527 23.65 -8.89 -12.20
C TRP A 527 22.86 -10.20 -12.26
N LEU A 528 23.43 -11.26 -12.85
CA LEU A 528 22.69 -12.49 -13.11
C LEU A 528 22.47 -13.38 -11.88
N LYS A 529 23.45 -13.47 -10.98
CA LYS A 529 23.40 -14.41 -9.86
C LYS A 529 23.08 -13.77 -8.52
N ILE A 530 23.28 -12.45 -8.37
CA ILE A 530 23.10 -11.75 -7.09
C ILE A 530 21.92 -10.78 -7.16
N HIS A 531 22.00 -9.78 -8.03
CA HIS A 531 21.09 -8.66 -8.07
C HIS A 531 19.71 -9.04 -8.63
N PHE A 532 19.61 -9.70 -9.80
CA PHE A 532 18.30 -10.09 -10.33
C PHE A 532 17.56 -11.10 -9.43
N PRO A 533 18.19 -12.17 -8.92
CA PRO A 533 17.53 -13.06 -7.97
C PRO A 533 17.10 -12.34 -6.69
N GLY A 534 17.94 -11.41 -6.21
CA GLY A 534 17.63 -10.53 -5.08
C GLY A 534 16.38 -9.68 -5.33
N LEU A 535 16.36 -8.91 -6.41
CA LEU A 535 15.21 -8.07 -6.76
C LEU A 535 13.93 -8.88 -6.95
N ARG A 536 14.00 -10.03 -7.63
CA ARG A 536 12.84 -10.92 -7.80
C ARG A 536 12.26 -11.40 -6.47
N LYS A 537 13.11 -11.62 -5.47
CA LYS A 537 12.68 -12.10 -4.16
C LYS A 537 12.15 -10.97 -3.28
N TRP A 538 12.82 -9.81 -3.27
CA TRP A 538 12.62 -8.79 -2.24
C TRP A 538 11.89 -7.53 -2.71
N VAL A 539 11.98 -7.19 -4.01
CA VAL A 539 11.51 -5.89 -4.52
C VAL A 539 10.38 -6.03 -5.53
N LEU A 540 10.51 -6.92 -6.51
CA LEU A 540 9.51 -7.06 -7.60
C LEU A 540 8.09 -7.40 -7.08
N PRO A 541 7.88 -8.29 -6.09
CA PRO A 541 6.53 -8.57 -5.61
C PRO A 541 5.82 -7.34 -5.04
N GLN A 542 6.53 -6.55 -4.23
CA GLN A 542 6.00 -5.31 -3.67
C GLN A 542 5.80 -4.25 -4.77
N LEU A 543 6.75 -4.12 -5.69
CA LEU A 543 6.65 -3.18 -6.80
C LEU A 543 5.46 -3.51 -7.72
N GLU A 544 5.22 -4.79 -8.01
CA GLU A 544 4.06 -5.25 -8.78
C GLU A 544 2.75 -4.96 -8.05
N GLU A 545 2.73 -5.05 -6.71
CA GLU A 545 1.58 -4.68 -5.88
C GLU A 545 1.37 -3.16 -5.83
N ASP A 546 2.44 -2.37 -5.68
CA ASP A 546 2.40 -0.91 -5.66
C ASP A 546 2.00 -0.31 -7.03
N LEU A 547 2.39 -0.98 -8.12
CA LEU A 547 2.02 -0.61 -9.49
C LEU A 547 0.63 -1.11 -9.89
N LYS A 548 0.05 -2.11 -9.20
CA LYS A 548 -1.38 -2.39 -9.38
C LYS A 548 -2.11 -1.13 -8.93
N ALA A 549 -2.87 -0.54 -9.86
CA ALA A 549 -3.66 0.65 -9.60
C ALA A 549 -4.32 0.54 -8.23
N ILE A 550 -4.13 1.55 -7.36
CA ILE A 550 -4.94 1.69 -6.17
C ILE A 550 -6.37 1.74 -6.68
N GLU A 551 -7.09 0.62 -6.57
CA GLU A 551 -8.50 0.56 -6.91
C GLU A 551 -9.14 1.73 -6.18
N ARG A 552 -9.89 2.54 -6.94
CA ARG A 552 -10.61 3.70 -6.39
C ARG A 552 -11.39 3.18 -5.20
N ARG A 553 -10.96 3.54 -3.99
CA ARG A 553 -11.66 3.13 -2.78
C ARG A 553 -13.00 3.84 -2.81
N ASP A 554 -14.05 3.08 -3.05
CA ASP A 554 -15.40 3.58 -2.83
C ASP A 554 -15.54 4.03 -1.37
N TYR A 555 -16.38 5.04 -1.19
CA TYR A 555 -16.64 5.72 0.07
C TYR A 555 -16.71 4.75 1.26
N THR A 556 -15.83 4.95 2.25
CA THR A 556 -15.91 4.20 3.51
C THR A 556 -16.93 4.87 4.44
N TYR A 557 -18.08 4.21 4.64
CA TYR A 557 -19.11 4.63 5.59
C TYR A 557 -18.56 4.71 7.02
N LYS A 558 -19.06 5.67 7.80
CA LYS A 558 -18.61 5.86 9.20
C LYS A 558 -18.89 4.63 10.05
N ASP A 559 -20.07 4.04 9.89
CA ASP A 559 -20.57 2.86 10.57
C ASP A 559 -21.72 2.24 9.73
N LEU A 560 -22.22 1.07 10.14
CA LEU A 560 -23.30 0.40 9.38
C LEU A 560 -24.63 1.15 9.42
N ALA A 561 -24.85 2.00 10.42
CA ALA A 561 -26.08 2.80 10.50
C ALA A 561 -26.03 3.96 9.50
N ASP A 562 -24.86 4.57 9.30
CA ASP A 562 -24.57 5.54 8.24
C ASP A 562 -24.67 4.91 6.85
N LEU A 563 -24.14 3.68 6.67
CA LEU A 563 -24.32 2.88 5.45
C LEU A 563 -25.81 2.70 5.12
N PHE A 564 -26.58 2.24 6.09
CA PHE A 564 -28.02 2.04 5.94
C PHE A 564 -28.77 3.33 5.61
N ASP A 565 -28.54 4.42 6.34
CA ASP A 565 -29.22 5.70 6.11
C ASP A 565 -28.87 6.27 4.73
N THR A 566 -27.62 6.11 4.32
CA THR A 566 -27.16 6.62 3.03
C THR A 566 -27.77 5.82 1.89
N ALA A 567 -27.71 4.48 1.93
CA ALA A 567 -28.27 3.62 0.89
C ALA A 567 -29.78 3.82 0.75
N THR A 568 -30.52 3.86 1.87
CA THR A 568 -31.98 4.04 1.87
C THR A 568 -32.41 5.41 1.36
N LYS A 569 -31.66 6.47 1.66
CA LYS A 569 -31.90 7.82 1.11
C LYS A 569 -31.51 7.96 -0.35
N ARG A 570 -30.48 7.23 -0.80
CA ARG A 570 -29.97 7.29 -2.18
C ARG A 570 -30.90 6.57 -3.17
N PHE A 571 -31.52 5.47 -2.75
CA PHE A 571 -32.31 4.61 -3.64
C PHE A 571 -33.78 4.40 -3.20
N PRO A 572 -34.50 5.40 -2.64
CA PRO A 572 -35.72 5.17 -1.86
C PRO A 572 -36.80 4.37 -2.60
N THR A 573 -37.05 4.69 -3.86
CA THR A 573 -38.12 4.05 -4.67
C THR A 573 -37.67 2.76 -5.37
N ARG A 574 -36.42 2.35 -5.21
CA ARG A 574 -35.86 1.20 -5.91
C ARG A 574 -36.13 -0.07 -5.12
N VAL A 575 -36.43 -1.17 -5.81
CA VAL A 575 -36.55 -2.48 -5.16
C VAL A 575 -35.20 -2.93 -4.61
N SER A 576 -35.14 -3.19 -3.31
CA SER A 576 -33.97 -3.70 -2.59
C SER A 576 -34.03 -5.23 -2.48
N MET A 577 -35.18 -5.78 -2.08
CA MET A 577 -35.32 -7.21 -1.75
C MET A 577 -36.55 -7.81 -2.43
N LYS A 578 -36.42 -9.05 -2.92
CA LYS A 578 -37.50 -9.82 -3.57
C LYS A 578 -37.53 -11.24 -3.03
N ILE A 579 -38.72 -11.77 -2.78
CA ILE A 579 -38.93 -13.19 -2.47
C ILE A 579 -40.25 -13.63 -3.08
N GLU A 580 -40.31 -14.87 -3.57
CA GLU A 580 -41.53 -15.47 -4.06
C GLU A 580 -42.05 -16.45 -3.01
N ARG A 581 -43.28 -16.27 -2.54
CA ARG A 581 -43.93 -17.09 -1.52
C ARG A 581 -45.36 -17.39 -1.95
N ASN A 582 -45.80 -18.64 -1.84
CA ASN A 582 -47.18 -19.04 -2.18
C ASN A 582 -47.63 -18.58 -3.60
N GLY A 583 -46.71 -18.53 -4.57
CA GLY A 583 -46.98 -18.06 -5.93
C GLY A 583 -47.15 -16.54 -6.10
N ARG A 584 -46.82 -15.75 -5.07
CA ARG A 584 -46.81 -14.28 -5.12
C ARG A 584 -45.38 -13.75 -4.97
N LEU A 585 -44.99 -12.83 -5.85
CA LEU A 585 -43.73 -12.10 -5.73
C LEU A 585 -43.90 -10.92 -4.76
N GLU A 586 -43.22 -11.00 -3.63
CA GLU A 586 -43.10 -9.92 -2.65
C GLU A 586 -41.87 -9.08 -3.00
N GLN A 587 -42.01 -7.75 -2.94
CA GLN A 587 -40.96 -6.79 -3.27
C GLN A 587 -40.92 -5.71 -2.20
N TYR A 588 -39.72 -5.40 -1.74
CA TYR A 588 -39.47 -4.33 -0.76
C TYR A 588 -38.55 -3.31 -1.40
N THR A 589 -38.99 -2.06 -1.46
CA THR A 589 -38.15 -0.94 -1.84
C THR A 589 -37.18 -0.57 -0.72
N TYR A 590 -36.16 0.23 -1.01
CA TYR A 590 -35.27 0.75 0.02
C TYR A 590 -36.04 1.62 1.05
N GLU A 591 -37.11 2.29 0.64
CA GLU A 591 -38.00 3.01 1.55
C GLU A 591 -38.78 2.04 2.46
N ASP A 592 -39.32 0.95 1.91
CA ASP A 592 -39.98 -0.10 2.72
C ASP A 592 -38.99 -0.73 3.71
N VAL A 593 -37.76 -0.99 3.26
CA VAL A 593 -36.68 -1.50 4.11
C VAL A 593 -36.36 -0.51 5.23
N ARG A 594 -36.35 0.79 4.91
CA ARG A 594 -36.12 1.85 5.90
C ARG A 594 -37.19 1.84 6.98
N GLU A 595 -38.45 1.85 6.56
CA GLU A 595 -39.60 1.85 7.46
C GLU A 595 -39.62 0.61 8.35
N LEU A 596 -39.49 -0.59 7.77
CA LEU A 596 -39.57 -1.86 8.48
C LEU A 596 -38.39 -2.08 9.44
N ALA A 597 -37.17 -1.70 9.05
CA ALA A 597 -36.02 -1.79 9.94
C ALA A 597 -36.11 -0.79 11.11
N LEU A 598 -36.60 0.44 10.88
CA LEU A 598 -36.85 1.40 11.96
C LEU A 598 -37.97 0.92 12.90
N ARG A 599 -39.02 0.29 12.35
CA ARG A 599 -40.08 -0.36 13.15
C ARG A 599 -39.52 -1.47 14.04
N ALA A 600 -38.68 -2.34 13.47
CA ALA A 600 -37.98 -3.38 14.22
C ALA A 600 -37.10 -2.79 15.34
N ALA A 601 -36.34 -1.73 15.04
CA ALA A 601 -35.51 -1.04 16.02
C ALA A 601 -36.35 -0.47 17.17
N GLY A 602 -37.43 0.23 16.85
CA GLY A 602 -38.33 0.83 17.84
C GLY A 602 -39.06 -0.22 18.70
N PHE A 603 -39.43 -1.36 18.10
CA PHE A 603 -39.96 -2.51 18.84
C PHE A 603 -38.93 -3.02 19.86
N LEU A 604 -37.71 -3.32 19.42
CA LEU A 604 -36.64 -3.81 20.31
C LEU A 604 -36.37 -2.84 21.46
N ALA A 605 -36.28 -1.54 21.16
CA ALA A 605 -36.07 -0.49 22.16
C ALA A 605 -37.20 -0.41 23.19
N LYS A 606 -38.47 -0.48 22.75
CA LYS A 606 -39.65 -0.53 23.64
C LYS A 606 -39.60 -1.70 24.60
N TYR A 607 -39.13 -2.85 24.14
CA TYR A 607 -39.02 -4.06 24.96
C TYR A 607 -37.71 -4.13 25.77
N GLY A 608 -36.96 -3.04 25.82
CA GLY A 608 -35.84 -2.84 26.74
C GLY A 608 -34.49 -3.28 26.20
N ILE A 609 -34.35 -3.54 24.90
CA ILE A 609 -33.05 -3.69 24.24
C ILE A 609 -32.39 -2.32 24.14
N LYS A 610 -31.14 -2.22 24.55
CA LYS A 610 -30.34 -0.99 24.60
C LYS A 610 -29.01 -1.17 23.89
N GLU A 611 -28.21 -0.10 23.90
CA GLU A 611 -26.80 -0.17 23.50
C GLU A 611 -26.06 -1.26 24.30
N ASP A 612 -25.17 -1.98 23.62
CA ASP A 612 -24.41 -3.14 24.13
C ASP A 612 -25.22 -4.41 24.44
N ASP A 613 -26.55 -4.43 24.31
CA ASP A 613 -27.33 -5.67 24.35
C ASP A 613 -27.06 -6.53 23.11
N ARG A 614 -27.21 -7.85 23.25
CA ARG A 614 -27.01 -8.81 22.15
C ARG A 614 -28.33 -9.48 21.79
N VAL A 615 -28.63 -9.51 20.50
CA VAL A 615 -29.88 -10.10 19.97
C VAL A 615 -29.52 -11.21 18.99
N ILE A 616 -29.96 -12.43 19.28
CA ILE A 616 -29.83 -13.56 18.35
C ILE A 616 -30.79 -13.35 17.18
N LEU A 617 -30.29 -13.55 15.96
CA LEU A 617 -31.07 -13.55 14.73
C LEU A 617 -31.07 -14.97 14.16
N PHE A 618 -32.21 -15.65 14.26
CA PHE A 618 -32.36 -17.06 13.90
C PHE A 618 -33.43 -17.23 12.82
N SER A 619 -32.99 -17.27 11.56
CA SER A 619 -33.85 -17.33 10.38
C SER A 619 -33.12 -17.86 9.17
N HIS A 620 -33.87 -18.51 8.28
CA HIS A 620 -33.45 -18.79 6.91
C HIS A 620 -33.25 -17.49 6.12
N ASN A 621 -32.67 -17.59 4.92
CA ASN A 621 -32.48 -16.46 4.00
C ASN A 621 -33.83 -15.90 3.56
N MET A 622 -34.14 -14.67 3.97
CA MET A 622 -35.36 -13.96 3.59
C MET A 622 -35.22 -12.46 3.87
N PRO A 623 -36.06 -11.60 3.27
CA PRO A 623 -35.99 -10.15 3.48
C PRO A 623 -36.01 -9.75 4.97
N GLU A 624 -36.85 -10.40 5.77
CA GLU A 624 -37.01 -10.17 7.21
C GLU A 624 -35.72 -10.32 8.00
N TRP A 625 -34.80 -11.18 7.54
CA TRP A 625 -33.47 -11.30 8.13
C TRP A 625 -32.71 -9.98 8.04
N GLY A 626 -32.65 -9.39 6.84
CA GLY A 626 -31.96 -8.13 6.59
C GLY A 626 -32.62 -6.93 7.29
N LEU A 627 -33.96 -6.89 7.26
CA LEU A 627 -34.77 -5.88 7.96
C LEU A 627 -34.50 -5.91 9.47
N THR A 628 -34.52 -7.11 10.06
CA THR A 628 -34.28 -7.30 11.49
C THR A 628 -32.83 -6.99 11.86
N TYR A 629 -31.86 -7.38 11.02
CA TYR A 629 -30.45 -7.06 11.24
C TYR A 629 -30.25 -5.54 11.34
N PHE A 630 -30.73 -4.77 10.37
CA PHE A 630 -30.64 -3.31 10.42
C PHE A 630 -31.43 -2.73 11.60
N GLY A 631 -32.54 -3.34 11.99
CA GLY A 631 -33.29 -2.97 13.19
C GLY A 631 -32.50 -3.15 14.49
N ILE A 632 -31.79 -4.27 14.66
CA ILE A 632 -30.90 -4.53 15.80
C ILE A 632 -29.80 -3.47 15.85
N ILE A 633 -29.15 -3.21 14.70
CA ILE A 633 -28.10 -2.20 14.59
C ILE A 633 -28.65 -0.79 14.93
N LYS A 634 -29.83 -0.43 14.43
CA LYS A 634 -30.46 0.88 14.69
C LYS A 634 -30.92 1.05 16.14
N ALA A 635 -31.21 -0.04 16.85
CA ALA A 635 -31.43 -0.02 18.30
C ALA A 635 -30.13 0.16 19.11
N GLY A 636 -28.96 0.12 18.46
CA GLY A 636 -27.64 0.20 19.10
C GLY A 636 -27.13 -1.14 19.64
N ALA A 637 -27.84 -2.23 19.38
CA ALA A 637 -27.51 -3.56 19.86
C ALA A 637 -26.61 -4.32 18.87
N THR A 638 -25.98 -5.39 19.36
CA THR A 638 -25.14 -6.29 18.57
C THR A 638 -25.93 -7.51 18.11
N ALA A 639 -25.88 -7.83 16.81
CA ALA A 639 -26.55 -9.02 16.28
C ALA A 639 -25.72 -10.29 16.48
N ILE A 640 -26.37 -11.41 16.80
CA ILE A 640 -25.78 -12.75 16.82
C ILE A 640 -26.52 -13.59 15.77
N PRO A 641 -26.11 -13.54 14.49
CA PRO A 641 -26.70 -14.40 13.48
C PRO A 641 -26.22 -15.84 13.67
N ILE A 642 -27.14 -16.80 13.66
CA ILE A 642 -26.85 -18.22 13.85
C ILE A 642 -27.44 -19.09 12.73
N ASP A 643 -26.91 -20.30 12.59
CA ASP A 643 -27.31 -21.25 11.55
C ASP A 643 -28.74 -21.76 11.78
N PRO A 644 -29.67 -21.66 10.80
CA PRO A 644 -30.98 -22.32 10.82
C PRO A 644 -30.95 -23.80 11.22
N ALA A 645 -29.86 -24.51 10.91
CA ALA A 645 -29.68 -25.92 11.27
C ALA A 645 -29.17 -26.15 12.71
N SER A 646 -28.95 -25.09 13.49
CA SER A 646 -28.46 -25.19 14.87
C SER A 646 -29.45 -25.95 15.75
N THR A 647 -28.95 -26.90 16.53
CA THR A 647 -29.74 -27.61 17.53
C THR A 647 -30.09 -26.70 18.72
N VAL A 648 -31.15 -27.01 19.45
CA VAL A 648 -31.53 -26.25 20.66
C VAL A 648 -30.40 -26.15 21.69
N ASN A 649 -29.55 -27.17 21.81
CA ASN A 649 -28.37 -27.13 22.68
C ASN A 649 -27.35 -26.07 22.23
N GLU A 650 -27.10 -25.97 20.92
CA GLU A 650 -26.21 -24.98 20.35
C GLU A 650 -26.79 -23.57 20.49
N ILE A 651 -28.08 -23.38 20.21
CA ILE A 651 -28.77 -22.10 20.39
C ILE A 651 -28.63 -21.60 21.83
N VAL A 652 -28.86 -22.47 22.81
CA VAL A 652 -28.69 -22.16 24.23
C VAL A 652 -27.23 -21.85 24.57
N SER A 653 -26.28 -22.58 23.98
CA SER A 653 -24.85 -22.32 24.17
C SER A 653 -24.42 -20.97 23.60
N PHE A 654 -24.92 -20.61 22.40
CA PHE A 654 -24.69 -19.31 21.78
C PHE A 654 -25.31 -18.17 22.60
N ALA A 655 -26.52 -18.37 23.11
CA ALA A 655 -27.19 -17.39 23.97
C ALA A 655 -26.43 -17.15 25.28
N ALA A 656 -25.89 -18.21 25.89
CA ALA A 656 -25.06 -18.09 27.09
C ALA A 656 -23.72 -17.41 26.78
N ALA A 657 -23.00 -17.89 25.77
CA ALA A 657 -21.66 -17.39 25.43
C ALA A 657 -21.68 -15.95 24.86
N GLY A 658 -22.75 -15.61 24.13
CA GLY A 658 -22.98 -14.27 23.59
C GLY A 658 -23.75 -13.35 24.53
N GLU A 659 -24.10 -13.82 25.73
CA GLU A 659 -24.86 -13.06 26.73
C GLU A 659 -26.11 -12.38 26.11
N ALA A 660 -26.90 -13.17 25.38
CA ALA A 660 -28.04 -12.69 24.61
C ALA A 660 -29.19 -12.19 25.51
N SER A 661 -29.71 -11.01 25.19
CA SER A 661 -30.87 -10.40 25.85
C SER A 661 -32.19 -10.83 25.19
N ALA A 662 -32.15 -11.13 23.89
CA ALA A 662 -33.29 -11.60 23.12
C ALA A 662 -32.90 -12.50 21.94
N ILE A 663 -33.88 -13.21 21.40
CA ILE A 663 -33.82 -13.92 20.11
C ILE A 663 -35.00 -13.46 19.25
N VAL A 664 -34.71 -13.07 18.01
CA VAL A 664 -35.70 -12.89 16.95
C VAL A 664 -35.64 -14.12 16.05
N ILE A 665 -36.76 -14.82 15.92
CA ILE A 665 -36.86 -16.13 15.28
C ILE A 665 -37.95 -16.13 14.20
N SER A 666 -37.67 -16.77 13.05
CA SER A 666 -38.71 -16.97 12.02
C SER A 666 -39.81 -17.94 12.51
N PRO A 667 -41.09 -17.76 12.11
CA PRO A 667 -42.18 -18.64 12.55
C PRO A 667 -41.90 -20.13 12.34
N LYS A 668 -41.40 -20.53 11.15
CA LYS A 668 -41.03 -21.92 10.83
C LYS A 668 -40.01 -22.51 11.82
N LEU A 669 -38.93 -21.78 12.10
CA LEU A 669 -37.91 -22.26 13.05
C LEU A 669 -38.42 -22.32 14.49
N LEU A 670 -39.38 -21.47 14.88
CA LEU A 670 -40.01 -21.55 16.20
C LEU A 670 -40.86 -22.82 16.34
N GLU A 671 -41.59 -23.19 15.29
CA GLU A 671 -42.36 -24.43 15.23
C GLU A 671 -41.46 -25.68 15.25
N GLU A 672 -40.30 -25.63 14.58
CA GLU A 672 -39.31 -26.71 14.56
C GLU A 672 -38.54 -26.86 15.88
N ASN A 673 -38.57 -25.85 16.76
CA ASN A 673 -37.84 -25.82 18.03
C ASN A 673 -38.76 -25.51 19.25
N PRO A 674 -39.83 -26.29 19.49
CA PRO A 674 -40.85 -25.99 20.50
C PRO A 674 -40.31 -25.97 21.94
N GLU A 675 -39.26 -26.74 22.24
CA GLU A 675 -38.66 -26.85 23.56
C GLU A 675 -37.74 -25.66 23.93
N LEU A 676 -37.44 -24.76 23.00
CA LEU A 676 -36.45 -23.70 23.18
C LEU A 676 -36.75 -22.82 24.41
N LYS A 677 -38.02 -22.45 24.60
CA LYS A 677 -38.48 -21.62 25.73
C LYS A 677 -38.27 -22.31 27.07
N ASP A 678 -38.51 -23.62 27.13
CA ASP A 678 -38.34 -24.40 28.36
C ASP A 678 -36.86 -24.67 28.64
N ARG A 679 -36.05 -24.83 27.60
CA ARG A 679 -34.59 -24.95 27.72
C ARG A 679 -33.93 -23.68 28.26
N PHE A 680 -34.31 -22.49 27.78
CA PHE A 680 -33.81 -21.22 28.35
C PHE A 680 -34.17 -21.08 29.84
N LYS A 681 -35.39 -21.44 30.23
CA LYS A 681 -35.80 -21.44 31.65
C LYS A 681 -34.98 -22.42 32.48
N LYS A 682 -34.75 -23.64 31.97
CA LYS A 682 -33.99 -24.70 32.66
C LYS A 682 -32.55 -24.26 32.93
N GLU A 683 -31.90 -23.61 31.96
CA GLU A 683 -30.54 -23.06 32.09
C GLU A 683 -30.51 -21.67 32.76
N LYS A 684 -31.65 -21.16 33.24
CA LYS A 684 -31.79 -19.85 33.91
C LYS A 684 -31.34 -18.65 33.06
N LEU A 685 -31.39 -18.77 31.74
CA LEU A 685 -31.09 -17.68 30.81
C LEU A 685 -32.32 -16.77 30.65
N LYS A 686 -32.15 -15.46 30.80
CA LYS A 686 -33.22 -14.45 30.70
C LYS A 686 -33.37 -13.93 29.26
N VAL A 687 -33.50 -14.84 28.30
CA VAL A 687 -33.63 -14.51 26.86
C VAL A 687 -35.11 -14.37 26.50
N LYS A 688 -35.50 -13.23 25.93
CA LYS A 688 -36.85 -13.03 25.38
C LYS A 688 -36.93 -13.57 23.95
N ILE A 689 -38.04 -14.23 23.58
CA ILE A 689 -38.26 -14.77 22.24
C ILE A 689 -39.29 -13.89 21.52
N TYR A 690 -38.96 -13.43 20.32
CA TYR A 690 -39.82 -12.63 19.45
C TYR A 690 -39.89 -13.26 18.06
N THR A 691 -41.07 -13.29 17.46
CA THR A 691 -41.23 -13.66 16.05
C THR A 691 -41.05 -12.44 15.14
N PHE A 692 -40.90 -12.66 13.83
CA PHE A 692 -40.97 -11.55 12.87
C PHE A 692 -42.32 -10.82 12.90
N GLU A 693 -43.42 -11.53 13.17
CA GLU A 693 -44.75 -10.94 13.31
C GLU A 693 -44.81 -9.97 14.49
N ASP A 694 -44.19 -10.32 15.63
CA ASP A 694 -44.09 -9.41 16.77
C ASP A 694 -43.28 -8.16 16.41
N VAL A 695 -42.12 -8.35 15.77
CA VAL A 695 -41.13 -7.29 15.48
C VAL A 695 -41.65 -6.29 14.44
N PHE A 696 -42.39 -6.76 13.44
CA PHE A 696 -42.94 -5.92 12.36
C PHE A 696 -44.40 -5.51 12.58
N GLU A 697 -44.98 -5.79 13.76
CA GLU A 697 -46.32 -5.35 14.14
C GLU A 697 -46.48 -3.84 13.91
N MET A 698 -47.48 -3.45 13.11
CA MET A 698 -47.77 -2.05 12.80
C MET A 698 -48.52 -1.39 13.97
N PRO A 699 -47.90 -0.47 14.73
CA PRO A 699 -48.56 0.21 15.82
C PRO A 699 -49.30 1.46 15.30
N SER A 700 -50.05 2.15 16.17
CA SER A 700 -50.55 3.49 15.82
C SER A 700 -49.40 4.49 15.62
N GLU A 701 -49.57 5.52 14.78
CA GLU A 701 -48.55 6.54 14.51
C GLU A 701 -47.95 7.15 15.78
N ASN A 702 -48.79 7.44 16.78
CA ASN A 702 -48.35 7.98 18.07
C ASN A 702 -47.47 7.00 18.86
N GLU A 703 -47.77 5.71 18.79
CA GLU A 703 -46.99 4.67 19.45
C GLU A 703 -45.68 4.41 18.67
N GLU A 704 -45.70 4.45 17.34
CA GLU A 704 -44.51 4.33 16.50
C GLU A 704 -43.52 5.47 16.79
N ALA A 705 -44.01 6.73 16.83
CA ALA A 705 -43.19 7.88 17.16
C ALA A 705 -42.54 7.76 18.56
N LYS A 706 -43.28 7.24 19.55
CA LYS A 706 -42.73 6.96 20.89
C LYS A 706 -41.66 5.88 20.86
N ARG A 707 -41.87 4.80 20.11
CA ARG A 707 -40.90 3.71 19.94
C ARG A 707 -39.60 4.24 19.31
N LEU A 708 -39.70 5.05 18.26
CA LEU A 708 -38.55 5.62 17.56
C LEU A 708 -37.78 6.64 18.41
N ALA A 709 -38.47 7.38 19.29
CA ALA A 709 -37.82 8.31 20.21
C ALA A 709 -36.92 7.62 21.26
N LEU A 710 -37.02 6.30 21.42
CA LEU A 710 -36.14 5.52 22.31
C LEU A 710 -34.81 5.12 21.65
N LEU A 711 -34.68 5.30 20.33
CA LEU A 711 -33.47 4.91 19.60
C LEU A 711 -32.27 5.79 19.95
N PRO A 712 -31.04 5.24 19.96
CA PRO A 712 -29.85 6.02 20.23
C PRO A 712 -29.60 7.07 19.13
N ASN A 713 -29.25 8.29 19.54
CA ASN A 713 -28.93 9.38 18.61
C ASN A 713 -27.62 9.16 17.82
N ARG A 714 -26.75 8.25 18.30
CA ARG A 714 -25.45 7.98 17.69
C ARG A 714 -25.02 6.56 17.99
N ILE A 715 -24.45 5.91 16.98
CA ILE A 715 -23.76 4.62 17.11
C ILE A 715 -22.24 4.85 17.02
N VAL A 716 -21.48 4.14 17.85
CA VAL A 716 -20.02 4.21 17.90
C VAL A 716 -19.43 3.26 16.88
N ALA A 717 -18.62 3.76 15.93
CA ALA A 717 -18.10 2.94 14.84
C ALA A 717 -17.24 1.73 15.29
N THR A 718 -16.63 1.81 16.48
CA THR A 718 -15.79 0.75 17.05
C THR A 718 -16.56 -0.23 17.93
N SER A 719 -17.86 -0.02 18.20
CA SER A 719 -18.65 -0.99 18.95
C SER A 719 -18.94 -2.24 18.09
N PRO A 720 -19.12 -3.42 18.71
CA PRO A 720 -19.49 -4.65 17.99
C PRO A 720 -20.85 -4.51 17.29
N ALA A 721 -20.87 -4.75 15.98
CA ALA A 721 -22.10 -4.84 15.20
C ALA A 721 -22.60 -6.29 15.13
N SER A 722 -21.68 -7.26 15.08
CA SER A 722 -22.06 -8.68 15.06
C SER A 722 -21.09 -9.57 15.81
N LEU A 723 -21.64 -10.61 16.46
CA LEU A 723 -20.88 -11.73 17.01
C LEU A 723 -21.09 -12.96 16.12
N ILE A 724 -20.05 -13.34 15.37
CA ILE A 724 -20.11 -14.49 14.48
C ILE A 724 -19.49 -15.69 15.18
N PHE A 725 -20.26 -16.75 15.40
CA PHE A 725 -19.76 -17.96 16.02
C PHE A 725 -19.02 -18.83 15.00
N THR A 726 -17.83 -19.28 15.37
CA THR A 726 -17.03 -20.22 14.58
C THR A 726 -17.01 -21.58 15.25
N SER A 727 -17.12 -22.64 14.44
CA SER A 727 -16.89 -24.03 14.85
C SER A 727 -15.38 -24.23 15.09
N GLY A 728 -14.88 -23.73 16.21
CA GLY A 728 -13.48 -23.91 16.59
C GLY A 728 -13.12 -25.41 16.68
N THR A 729 -11.89 -25.76 16.32
CA THR A 729 -11.34 -27.13 16.40
C THR A 729 -11.36 -27.74 17.81
N THR A 730 -11.64 -26.92 18.84
CA THR A 730 -11.65 -27.29 20.26
C THR A 730 -13.03 -27.67 20.81
N GLY A 731 -14.07 -27.75 19.99
CA GLY A 731 -15.42 -28.22 20.37
C GLY A 731 -16.31 -27.20 21.08
N THR A 732 -15.75 -26.10 21.62
CA THR A 732 -16.51 -24.96 22.15
C THR A 732 -16.58 -23.82 21.12
N PRO A 733 -17.79 -23.37 20.72
CA PRO A 733 -17.93 -22.27 19.76
C PRO A 733 -17.34 -20.96 20.29
N LYS A 734 -16.58 -20.25 19.45
CA LYS A 734 -15.99 -18.95 19.80
C LYS A 734 -16.66 -17.84 18.99
N ALA A 735 -17.06 -16.77 19.69
CA ALA A 735 -17.61 -15.57 19.06
C ALA A 735 -16.50 -14.66 18.54
N VAL A 736 -16.53 -14.37 17.25
CA VAL A 736 -15.70 -13.35 16.62
C VAL A 736 -16.45 -12.02 16.68
N MET A 737 -15.88 -11.04 17.38
CA MET A 737 -16.44 -9.70 17.50
C MET A 737 -16.09 -8.88 16.26
N LEU A 738 -17.09 -8.51 15.47
CA LEU A 738 -16.92 -7.64 14.30
C LEU A 738 -17.60 -6.30 14.58
N SER A 739 -16.81 -5.22 14.58
CA SER A 739 -17.31 -3.86 14.78
C SER A 739 -17.96 -3.30 13.52
N HIS A 740 -18.75 -2.23 13.66
CA HIS A 740 -19.28 -1.50 12.51
C HIS A 740 -18.18 -1.11 11.51
N LYS A 741 -17.04 -0.62 12.01
CA LYS A 741 -15.90 -0.23 11.19
C LYS A 741 -15.26 -1.40 10.46
N ASN A 742 -15.28 -2.61 11.03
CA ASN A 742 -14.81 -3.80 10.31
C ASN A 742 -15.67 -4.07 9.08
N PHE A 743 -16.99 -4.04 9.24
CA PHE A 743 -17.90 -4.26 8.12
C PHE A 743 -17.83 -3.14 7.08
N THR A 744 -17.83 -1.86 7.48
CA THR A 744 -17.77 -0.77 6.48
C THR A 744 -16.43 -0.75 5.72
N SER A 745 -15.33 -1.11 6.38
CA SER A 745 -14.04 -1.29 5.68
C SER A 745 -14.07 -2.47 4.72
N MET A 746 -14.72 -3.58 5.09
CA MET A 746 -14.85 -4.76 4.24
C MET A 746 -15.74 -4.48 3.03
N VAL A 747 -16.89 -3.83 3.21
CA VAL A 747 -17.80 -3.44 2.12
C VAL A 747 -17.12 -2.47 1.14
N SER A 748 -16.35 -1.50 1.64
CA SER A 748 -15.60 -0.56 0.80
C SER A 748 -14.57 -1.27 -0.10
N MET A 749 -13.95 -2.36 0.38
CA MET A 749 -13.07 -3.20 -0.44
C MET A 749 -13.85 -4.12 -1.38
N LEU A 750 -14.94 -4.73 -0.91
CA LEU A 750 -15.74 -5.61 -1.76
C LEU A 750 -16.40 -4.85 -2.91
N SER A 751 -16.78 -3.59 -2.70
CA SER A 751 -17.38 -2.75 -3.75
C SER A 751 -16.39 -2.42 -4.87
N SER A 752 -15.07 -2.38 -4.58
CA SER A 752 -14.06 -2.16 -5.62
C SER A 752 -13.77 -3.40 -6.47
N VAL A 753 -14.06 -4.60 -5.94
CA VAL A 753 -13.85 -5.88 -6.62
C VAL A 753 -15.12 -6.40 -7.31
N LEU A 754 -16.27 -6.20 -6.66
CA LEU A 754 -17.58 -6.61 -7.16
C LEU A 754 -18.26 -5.41 -7.81
N GLU A 755 -18.09 -5.27 -9.12
CA GLU A 755 -18.72 -4.23 -9.94
C GLU A 755 -20.24 -4.48 -10.05
N MET A 756 -20.98 -4.16 -8.99
CA MET A 756 -22.43 -4.26 -8.92
C MET A 756 -23.06 -2.87 -8.93
N SER A 757 -24.16 -2.73 -9.66
CA SER A 757 -24.83 -1.45 -9.89
C SER A 757 -26.34 -1.53 -9.64
N VAL A 758 -27.01 -0.41 -9.97
CA VAL A 758 -28.47 -0.32 -10.05
C VAL A 758 -29.04 -0.99 -11.31
N GLU A 759 -28.28 -1.74 -12.07
CA GLU A 759 -28.84 -2.56 -13.17
C GLU A 759 -28.84 -4.05 -12.80
N ASP A 760 -28.19 -4.39 -11.69
CA ASP A 760 -27.90 -5.75 -11.29
C ASP A 760 -28.95 -6.34 -10.33
N GLY A 761 -28.99 -7.67 -10.35
CA GLY A 761 -29.74 -8.49 -9.41
C GLY A 761 -28.86 -9.62 -8.86
N VAL A 762 -28.80 -9.75 -7.53
CA VAL A 762 -28.02 -10.77 -6.85
C VAL A 762 -28.94 -11.83 -6.27
N LEU A 763 -28.61 -13.10 -6.49
CA LEU A 763 -29.33 -14.22 -5.92
C LEU A 763 -28.67 -14.69 -4.62
N SER A 764 -29.41 -14.63 -3.52
CA SER A 764 -28.94 -15.05 -2.20
C SER A 764 -29.12 -16.55 -2.02
N VAL A 765 -28.00 -17.29 -2.11
CA VAL A 765 -27.99 -18.77 -2.11
C VAL A 765 -27.17 -19.37 -0.98
N LEU A 766 -26.18 -18.66 -0.45
CA LEU A 766 -25.41 -19.10 0.71
C LEU A 766 -26.08 -18.59 1.99
N PRO A 767 -25.88 -19.22 3.14
CA PRO A 767 -26.58 -18.81 4.36
C PRO A 767 -26.17 -17.40 4.83
N MET A 768 -27.14 -16.51 5.06
CA MET A 768 -26.91 -15.11 5.44
C MET A 768 -26.21 -14.93 6.79
N HIS A 769 -26.26 -15.93 7.67
CA HIS A 769 -25.54 -15.89 8.94
C HIS A 769 -24.03 -16.07 8.78
N HIS A 770 -23.55 -16.63 7.65
CA HIS A 770 -22.13 -16.72 7.35
C HIS A 770 -21.60 -15.41 6.79
N THR A 771 -20.42 -15.00 7.26
CA THR A 771 -19.77 -13.74 6.88
C THR A 771 -19.60 -13.54 5.38
N PHE A 772 -19.47 -14.62 4.60
CA PHE A 772 -19.29 -14.52 3.15
C PHE A 772 -20.55 -14.01 2.44
N GLU A 773 -21.70 -14.68 2.62
CA GLU A 773 -22.99 -14.17 2.10
C GLU A 773 -23.32 -12.81 2.72
N PHE A 774 -23.10 -12.67 4.02
CA PHE A 774 -23.45 -11.48 4.75
C PHE A 774 -22.74 -10.23 4.18
N SER A 775 -21.46 -10.36 3.86
CA SER A 775 -20.69 -9.25 3.31
C SER A 775 -20.91 -9.07 1.80
N ALA A 776 -20.67 -10.11 1.01
CA ALA A 776 -20.67 -10.02 -0.45
C ALA A 776 -22.06 -10.18 -1.08
N GLY A 777 -22.94 -10.99 -0.50
CA GLY A 777 -24.30 -11.25 -1.00
C GLY A 777 -25.37 -10.33 -0.42
N PHE A 778 -25.10 -9.64 0.70
CA PHE A 778 -26.06 -8.74 1.36
C PHE A 778 -25.57 -7.30 1.51
N LEU A 779 -24.56 -7.02 2.34
CA LEU A 779 -24.17 -5.64 2.65
C LEU A 779 -23.62 -4.87 1.43
N THR A 780 -22.82 -5.54 0.59
CA THR A 780 -22.26 -4.94 -0.63
C THR A 780 -23.34 -4.60 -1.66
N PRO A 781 -24.20 -5.53 -2.11
CA PRO A 781 -25.28 -5.18 -3.05
C PRO A 781 -26.27 -4.17 -2.45
N PHE A 782 -26.56 -4.22 -1.14
CA PHE A 782 -27.41 -3.22 -0.49
C PHE A 782 -26.81 -1.80 -0.58
N THR A 783 -25.49 -1.69 -0.46
CA THR A 783 -24.78 -0.42 -0.56
C THR A 783 -24.84 0.19 -1.96
N ASN A 784 -24.76 -0.67 -2.99
CA ASN A 784 -24.71 -0.26 -4.39
C ASN A 784 -26.10 -0.03 -5.01
N GLY A 785 -27.17 -0.25 -4.25
CA GLY A 785 -28.54 -0.15 -4.76
C GLY A 785 -28.96 -1.40 -5.55
N THR A 786 -28.17 -2.46 -5.56
CA THR A 786 -28.44 -3.69 -6.30
C THR A 786 -29.68 -4.41 -5.72
N GLN A 787 -30.44 -5.10 -6.58
CA GLN A 787 -31.61 -5.86 -6.12
C GLN A 787 -31.17 -7.22 -5.58
N MET A 788 -31.71 -7.67 -4.47
CA MET A 788 -31.42 -8.99 -3.89
C MET A 788 -32.64 -9.88 -4.00
N ARG A 789 -32.45 -11.12 -4.48
CA ARG A 789 -33.50 -12.13 -4.60
C ARG A 789 -33.22 -13.27 -3.62
N TYR A 790 -34.24 -13.64 -2.85
CA TYR A 790 -34.22 -14.75 -1.92
C TYR A 790 -35.01 -15.93 -2.48
N LEU A 791 -34.66 -17.13 -2.02
CA LEU A 791 -35.34 -18.38 -2.34
C LEU A 791 -35.98 -18.93 -1.06
N GLU A 792 -37.22 -19.44 -1.17
CA GLU A 792 -37.89 -20.09 -0.04
C GLU A 792 -37.21 -21.42 0.30
N GLU A 793 -36.82 -22.19 -0.71
CA GLU A 793 -35.99 -23.38 -0.58
C GLU A 793 -34.86 -23.37 -1.61
N LEU A 794 -33.71 -23.96 -1.25
CA LEU A 794 -32.59 -24.12 -2.19
C LEU A 794 -32.81 -25.40 -3.01
N SER A 795 -33.77 -25.36 -3.93
CA SER A 795 -33.98 -26.43 -4.90
C SER A 795 -33.36 -26.08 -6.26
N SER A 796 -32.95 -27.10 -7.00
CA SER A 796 -32.38 -26.89 -8.32
C SER A 796 -33.38 -26.21 -9.28
N ASP A 797 -34.67 -26.53 -9.18
CA ASP A 797 -35.72 -25.98 -10.04
C ASP A 797 -36.06 -24.53 -9.72
N GLU A 798 -36.04 -24.14 -8.44
CA GLU A 798 -36.24 -22.75 -8.03
C GLU A 798 -35.01 -21.90 -8.36
N LEU A 799 -33.81 -22.43 -8.17
CA LEU A 799 -32.57 -21.77 -8.57
C LEU A 799 -32.58 -21.43 -10.06
N ALA A 800 -32.95 -22.40 -10.91
CA ALA A 800 -33.04 -22.19 -12.35
C ALA A 800 -34.13 -21.16 -12.72
N ARG A 801 -35.32 -21.27 -12.11
CA ARG A 801 -36.42 -20.32 -12.34
C ARG A 801 -36.06 -18.90 -11.89
N ALA A 802 -35.36 -18.76 -10.78
CA ALA A 802 -34.92 -17.47 -10.26
C ALA A 802 -33.84 -16.83 -11.15
N ILE A 803 -32.92 -17.62 -11.71
CA ILE A 803 -31.94 -17.13 -12.68
C ILE A 803 -32.64 -16.69 -13.98
N GLU A 804 -33.56 -17.51 -14.49
CA GLU A 804 -34.23 -17.26 -15.78
C GLU A 804 -35.19 -16.04 -15.73
N ASN A 805 -35.97 -15.91 -14.65
CA ASN A 805 -37.04 -14.90 -14.55
C ASN A 805 -36.73 -13.76 -13.57
N GLY A 806 -35.56 -13.76 -12.93
CA GLY A 806 -35.27 -12.88 -11.79
C GLY A 806 -34.31 -11.74 -12.05
N HIS A 807 -33.86 -11.52 -13.28
CA HIS A 807 -32.80 -10.56 -13.60
C HIS A 807 -31.56 -10.74 -12.70
N VAL A 808 -31.14 -12.00 -12.52
CA VAL A 808 -29.96 -12.32 -11.72
C VAL A 808 -28.72 -12.15 -12.59
N THR A 809 -27.87 -11.20 -12.23
CA THR A 809 -26.57 -10.93 -12.87
C THR A 809 -25.40 -11.40 -12.01
N GLY A 810 -25.61 -11.66 -10.71
CA GLY A 810 -24.58 -12.16 -9.81
C GLY A 810 -25.08 -13.15 -8.76
N MET A 811 -24.22 -14.07 -8.34
CA MET A 811 -24.41 -14.88 -7.13
C MET A 811 -23.06 -15.26 -6.55
N VAL A 812 -22.95 -15.31 -5.24
CA VAL A 812 -21.76 -15.85 -4.56
C VAL A 812 -21.98 -17.33 -4.28
N GLY A 813 -20.92 -18.14 -4.38
CA GLY A 813 -21.05 -19.59 -4.30
C GLY A 813 -19.82 -20.27 -3.72
N VAL A 814 -20.03 -21.44 -3.13
CA VAL A 814 -18.99 -22.35 -2.64
C VAL A 814 -18.72 -23.45 -3.65
N PRO A 815 -17.55 -24.14 -3.62
CA PRO A 815 -17.22 -25.20 -4.59
C PRO A 815 -18.32 -26.23 -4.81
N ALA A 816 -18.99 -26.68 -3.74
CA ALA A 816 -20.09 -27.65 -3.83
C ALA A 816 -21.29 -27.14 -4.66
N LEU A 817 -21.60 -25.85 -4.58
CA LEU A 817 -22.68 -25.24 -5.37
C LEU A 817 -22.33 -25.24 -6.86
N TRP A 818 -21.09 -24.89 -7.19
CA TRP A 818 -20.59 -24.90 -8.56
C TRP A 818 -20.56 -26.31 -9.15
N GLU A 819 -20.15 -27.31 -8.38
CA GLU A 819 -20.21 -28.72 -8.79
C GLU A 819 -21.63 -29.19 -9.08
N MET A 820 -22.60 -28.83 -8.23
CA MET A 820 -24.00 -29.17 -8.41
C MET A 820 -24.55 -28.59 -9.73
N LEU A 821 -24.29 -27.31 -9.99
CA LEU A 821 -24.69 -26.64 -11.23
C LEU A 821 -24.03 -27.30 -12.45
N HIS A 822 -22.73 -27.56 -12.37
CA HIS A 822 -21.97 -28.19 -13.44
C HIS A 822 -22.51 -29.59 -13.78
N ARG A 823 -22.74 -30.45 -12.78
CA ARG A 823 -23.34 -31.79 -12.99
C ARG A 823 -24.69 -31.68 -13.70
N ARG A 824 -25.53 -30.73 -13.29
CA ARG A 824 -26.85 -30.55 -13.91
C ARG A 824 -26.78 -30.07 -15.36
N ILE A 825 -25.87 -29.14 -15.67
CA ILE A 825 -25.63 -28.69 -17.04
C ILE A 825 -25.22 -29.89 -17.91
N LYS A 826 -24.28 -30.71 -17.44
CA LYS A 826 -23.86 -31.93 -18.14
C LYS A 826 -25.01 -32.93 -18.36
N THR A 827 -25.83 -33.18 -17.34
CA THR A 827 -27.01 -34.06 -17.48
C THR A 827 -27.98 -33.54 -18.54
N ARG A 828 -28.33 -32.24 -18.51
CA ARG A 828 -29.22 -31.64 -19.52
C ARG A 828 -28.65 -31.68 -20.93
N LEU A 829 -27.34 -31.56 -21.09
CA LEU A 829 -26.69 -31.68 -22.39
C LEU A 829 -26.76 -33.12 -22.91
N ARG A 830 -26.53 -34.12 -22.05
CA ARG A 830 -26.69 -35.54 -22.39
C ARG A 830 -28.13 -35.90 -22.73
N ASP A 831 -29.11 -35.36 -22.01
CA ASP A 831 -30.54 -35.57 -22.30
C ASP A 831 -30.95 -35.04 -23.70
N ARG A 832 -30.18 -34.09 -24.27
CA ARG A 832 -30.37 -33.57 -25.63
C ARG A 832 -29.62 -34.36 -26.71
N GLY A 833 -28.79 -35.32 -26.31
CA GLY A 833 -28.02 -36.22 -27.18
C GLY A 833 -26.55 -36.27 -26.80
N ASP A 834 -25.97 -37.47 -26.75
CA ASP A 834 -24.58 -37.70 -26.32
C ASP A 834 -23.55 -36.88 -27.12
N TRP A 835 -23.77 -36.72 -28.43
CA TRP A 835 -22.88 -35.92 -29.29
C TRP A 835 -22.85 -34.42 -28.92
N ILE A 836 -23.92 -33.87 -28.35
CA ILE A 836 -23.96 -32.48 -27.88
C ILE A 836 -23.17 -32.33 -26.58
N ALA A 837 -23.27 -33.31 -25.69
CA ALA A 837 -22.50 -33.35 -24.45
C ALA A 837 -20.99 -33.47 -24.74
N ASP A 838 -20.60 -34.32 -25.68
CA ASP A 838 -19.20 -34.49 -26.08
C ASP A 838 -18.62 -33.20 -26.69
N ILE A 839 -19.38 -32.46 -27.49
CA ILE A 839 -18.96 -31.16 -28.02
C ILE A 839 -18.80 -30.13 -26.89
N ALA A 840 -19.75 -30.08 -25.95
CA ALA A 840 -19.68 -29.16 -24.81
C ALA A 840 -18.48 -29.47 -23.90
N ASP A 841 -18.20 -30.75 -23.64
CA ASP A 841 -17.04 -31.18 -22.86
C ASP A 841 -15.73 -30.77 -23.56
N ASN A 842 -15.62 -30.95 -24.88
CA ASN A 842 -14.46 -30.48 -25.65
C ASN A 842 -14.30 -28.95 -25.61
N VAL A 843 -15.39 -28.18 -25.62
CA VAL A 843 -15.35 -26.71 -25.51
C VAL A 843 -14.95 -26.26 -24.10
N ILE A 844 -15.42 -26.94 -23.06
CA ILE A 844 -15.03 -26.68 -21.67
C ILE A 844 -13.54 -26.99 -21.47
N ASP A 845 -13.06 -28.12 -21.97
CA ASP A 845 -11.64 -28.51 -21.90
C ASP A 845 -10.75 -27.53 -22.68
N PHE A 846 -11.23 -27.04 -23.83
CA PHE A 846 -10.53 -26.00 -24.61
C PHE A 846 -10.49 -24.65 -23.88
N ASN A 847 -11.56 -24.27 -23.18
CA ASN A 847 -11.61 -23.02 -22.41
C ASN A 847 -10.78 -23.09 -21.11
N ALA A 848 -10.69 -24.28 -20.48
CA ALA A 848 -9.79 -24.49 -19.35
C ALA A 848 -8.30 -24.50 -19.74
N TRP A 849 -8.01 -24.70 -21.03
CA TRP A 849 -6.67 -24.62 -21.62
C TRP A 849 -6.26 -23.19 -22.01
N LEU A 850 -7.24 -22.32 -22.34
CA LEU A 850 -7.05 -20.87 -22.58
C LEU A 850 -6.73 -20.16 -21.26
#